data_AF-A0AAD4XPC9-F1
#
_entry.id   AF-A0AAD4XPC9-F1
#
_cell.length_a   1.000
_cell.length_b   1.000
_cell.length_c   1.000
_cell.angle_alpha   90.00
_cell.angle_beta   90.00
_cell.angle_gamma   90.00
#
_symmetry.space_group_name_H-M   'P 1'
#
loop_
_entity.id
_entity.type
_entity.pdbx_description
1 polymer ?
#
loop_
_entity_poly.entity_id
_entity_poly.type
_entity_poly.pdbx_seq_one_letter_code
_entity_poly.pdbx_strand_id
1 'polypeptide(L)'
;MSQHLKLAKGSIFLQDANLYKCPLLVRPCLHYWRNNANQQYQVIRSSVIGRYTTRDSTKTTYYEAEVWDGEQLNTSPHVQTLRQFPRELLSGKIVMVRFDSTPFLREVLDFNTPSIKSALFSIKYLLHHGAKVLIVSDWGRPKDSAQLLSAEIVADKLSSALQLKVVPANWISVNSQFKMEEVEKSDVLLFENLSKFKEERANSSMFAEKLSSGVDIFVNDTFSQSHKMLASTIGVSRYCYASIAGFCFEKQLKELVEVTRSKQPYFAIIGGGNLLDKVKALEFLASKCDGLVFVGMMAFQIMHGLGLPVRLNFVEQSAVGSSLKIIQIARGRNIPILLPKDFLCTNKCNRNELRTFPANAILDGWEPVDLGPVSLDEISSLLTNCKKILWIGPVKFMLSKPDTHGASKLATMVETSSRRGCDVTVVGNAACKAIAETSSTLSLCSLHENASVVWEFLKGRTLPGTAALDRAYPFDIDWKFIFRDPTLPLIVDIGSGNGLFIFGMARIQPDVNLLGLEINKKVVKCCLDFLEESGLKNSYFIATNATSTFRSIVSSYPGKLVLVSIQCPNPDFNRPEYRWRMLQTLLIEAIADLLATEGKVFIQSDVEAVAVRMRDQFMKDSKGKLAILKDETDTKVDSRGWIEENPFGVQSDWERHVIERGDPMYRLMISKLPYAGGNREDTITYIPGVPAIEPVDMMSYLQDTDTSTIVHEIIFKAFDDVRGADFVICNTVQELEPETISALQVKKPFFAIGPIFPSGFTKTKSSVATSLWPESDCTQWLDTKPKGSVLYISFGSYAHISKNDLIEIAHGLLQSKINFVFVLRPDVVSVDDPNRLPEGFSEESKDRGILIQWCCQIQVLSHPAVGGFLTHCGWNSILESIWCSVPMLCFPLLTDQFTNRKLVVDDWKIGLNIGRKQITRKDVSEKIIRLMDEKSGYEFRKEIVEVKKALENASKNDGSSERNLSQFVNELKVLIGKK
;
A
#
# COMPACT_ATOMS: atom_id res chain seq x y z
N MET A 1 -38.16 14.90 -15.51
CA MET A 1 -36.79 15.00 -14.94
C MET A 1 -35.85 13.87 -15.43
N SER A 2 -36.17 12.59 -15.20
CA SER A 2 -35.31 11.43 -15.54
C SER A 2 -34.84 11.36 -17.02
N GLN A 3 -35.70 11.70 -17.99
CA GLN A 3 -35.33 11.68 -19.41
C GLN A 3 -34.44 12.86 -19.86
N HIS A 4 -34.44 14.00 -19.17
CA HIS A 4 -33.62 15.16 -19.54
C HIS A 4 -32.26 15.18 -18.85
N LEU A 5 -32.13 14.51 -17.70
CA LEU A 5 -30.86 14.33 -16.98
C LEU A 5 -29.84 13.46 -17.74
N LYS A 6 -30.30 12.55 -18.60
CA LYS A 6 -29.41 11.68 -19.42
C LYS A 6 -28.67 12.41 -20.56
N LEU A 7 -29.10 13.62 -20.94
CA LEU A 7 -28.50 14.38 -22.04
C LEU A 7 -27.39 15.33 -21.56
N ALA A 8 -27.35 15.68 -20.27
CA ALA A 8 -26.28 16.47 -19.68
C ALA A 8 -25.11 15.56 -19.26
N LYS A 9 -24.10 15.40 -20.12
CA LYS A 9 -22.82 14.79 -19.74
C LYS A 9 -22.15 15.61 -18.62
N GLY A 10 -22.45 15.31 -17.36
CA GLY A 10 -21.71 15.76 -16.18
C GLY A 10 -21.89 17.23 -15.76
N SER A 11 -23.05 17.86 -15.97
CA SER A 11 -23.22 19.34 -15.87
C SER A 11 -24.00 19.86 -14.65
N ILE A 12 -24.45 18.99 -13.73
CA ILE A 12 -25.32 19.37 -12.60
C ILE A 12 -24.72 18.85 -11.30
N PHE A 13 -24.48 19.74 -10.33
CA PHE A 13 -24.08 19.36 -8.98
C PHE A 13 -25.30 19.41 -8.04
N LEU A 14 -25.64 18.27 -7.45
CA LEU A 14 -26.69 18.12 -6.45
C LEU A 14 -26.05 18.10 -5.06
N GLN A 15 -26.42 19.05 -4.21
CA GLN A 15 -25.90 19.17 -2.85
C GLN A 15 -27.01 18.91 -1.82
N ASP A 16 -26.85 17.84 -1.04
CA ASP A 16 -27.76 17.47 0.07
C ASP A 16 -27.37 18.11 1.43
N ALA A 17 -26.63 19.22 1.42
CA ALA A 17 -26.05 19.80 2.64
C ALA A 17 -25.93 21.33 2.58
N ASN A 18 -25.83 21.94 3.74
CA ASN A 18 -25.97 23.37 3.99
C ASN A 18 -24.99 24.31 3.24
N LEU A 19 -25.36 25.59 3.10
CA LEU A 19 -24.80 26.61 2.18
C LEU A 19 -23.41 27.15 2.52
N TYR A 20 -22.92 26.94 3.74
CA TYR A 20 -21.61 27.44 4.20
C TYR A 20 -20.38 26.79 3.52
N LYS A 21 -20.63 25.94 2.53
CA LYS A 21 -19.70 25.16 1.71
C LYS A 21 -18.96 25.97 0.63
N CYS A 22 -18.84 27.30 0.70
CA CYS A 22 -18.24 28.06 -0.41
C CYS A 22 -17.18 29.08 0.03
N PRO A 23 -15.89 28.71 -0.01
CA PRO A 23 -14.79 29.65 -0.15
C PRO A 23 -14.24 29.71 -1.59
N LEU A 24 -13.95 30.95 -1.99
CA LEU A 24 -13.47 31.44 -3.28
C LEU A 24 -12.38 30.59 -3.97
N LEU A 25 -12.71 30.17 -5.21
CA LEU A 25 -11.91 30.06 -6.46
C LEU A 25 -10.36 30.09 -6.39
N VAL A 26 -9.68 28.96 -6.74
CA VAL A 26 -8.53 28.81 -7.70
C VAL A 26 -8.35 27.32 -8.14
N ARG A 27 -8.38 27.10 -9.46
CA ARG A 27 -8.36 25.89 -10.36
C ARG A 27 -6.97 25.20 -10.54
N PRO A 28 -6.80 24.10 -11.35
CA PRO A 28 -7.71 22.96 -11.62
C PRO A 28 -7.05 21.55 -11.80
N CYS A 29 -7.85 20.53 -11.44
CA CYS A 29 -8.23 19.30 -12.17
C CYS A 29 -7.28 18.13 -12.54
N LEU A 30 -7.86 16.93 -12.38
CA LEU A 30 -7.43 15.63 -12.91
C LEU A 30 -8.64 14.94 -13.56
N HIS A 31 -8.47 14.44 -14.79
CA HIS A 31 -9.32 13.42 -15.40
C HIS A 31 -8.43 12.41 -16.12
N TYR A 32 -8.10 11.28 -15.48
CA TYR A 32 -7.33 10.22 -16.16
C TYR A 32 -7.56 8.83 -15.57
N TRP A 33 -8.74 8.25 -15.81
CA TRP A 33 -8.87 6.79 -15.85
C TRP A 33 -9.96 6.40 -16.85
N ARG A 34 -9.57 6.28 -18.13
CA ARG A 34 -10.20 5.29 -19.02
C ARG A 34 -9.42 4.87 -20.27
N ASN A 35 -8.37 5.57 -20.71
CA ASN A 35 -7.65 5.19 -21.93
C ASN A 35 -6.14 5.34 -21.75
N ASN A 36 -5.39 4.23 -21.77
CA ASN A 36 -4.12 4.08 -22.50
C ASN A 36 -3.36 2.83 -22.01
N ALA A 37 -3.81 1.69 -22.52
CA ALA A 37 -2.92 0.61 -22.90
C ALA A 37 -2.32 0.94 -24.27
N ASN A 38 -1.03 0.63 -24.44
CA ASN A 38 -0.21 0.58 -25.68
C ASN A 38 0.74 1.75 -25.99
N GLN A 39 1.95 1.35 -26.44
CA GLN A 39 3.11 2.10 -26.98
C GLN A 39 4.11 2.67 -25.95
N GLN A 40 5.43 2.52 -26.03
CA GLN A 40 6.33 1.85 -26.99
C GLN A 40 7.74 1.70 -26.35
N TYR A 41 8.53 0.74 -26.85
CA TYR A 41 9.92 0.44 -26.51
C TYR A 41 10.94 1.29 -27.33
N GLN A 42 12.19 1.36 -26.83
CA GLN A 42 13.53 1.40 -27.51
C GLN A 42 14.43 2.61 -27.15
N VAL A 43 15.57 2.40 -26.44
CA VAL A 43 16.97 2.03 -26.83
C VAL A 43 17.86 3.25 -27.15
N ILE A 44 19.04 3.36 -26.50
CA ILE A 44 20.41 3.48 -27.10
C ILE A 44 21.48 3.46 -25.97
N ARG A 45 22.59 2.76 -26.27
CA ARG A 45 23.80 2.47 -25.47
C ARG A 45 24.96 3.44 -25.79
N SER A 46 25.91 3.61 -24.86
CA SER A 46 27.39 3.60 -25.03
C SER A 46 28.02 4.06 -23.69
N SER A 47 28.89 3.35 -22.94
CA SER A 47 30.20 2.69 -23.15
C SER A 47 31.40 3.66 -23.21
N VAL A 48 32.17 3.78 -22.11
CA VAL A 48 33.64 4.00 -22.13
C VAL A 48 34.29 3.33 -20.90
N ILE A 49 35.47 2.75 -21.14
CA ILE A 49 36.31 1.84 -20.34
C ILE A 49 37.53 2.59 -19.78
N GLY A 50 38.07 2.16 -18.64
CA GLY A 50 39.49 2.30 -18.23
C GLY A 50 39.65 2.41 -16.70
N ARG A 51 40.26 1.50 -15.92
CA ARG A 51 41.53 0.73 -15.90
C ARG A 51 42.57 1.33 -14.90
N TYR A 52 42.81 0.58 -13.80
CA TYR A 52 44.07 0.36 -13.03
C TYR A 52 44.74 1.58 -12.32
N THR A 53 45.46 1.52 -11.18
CA THR A 53 46.10 0.46 -10.34
C THR A 53 46.59 1.07 -8.99
N THR A 54 46.31 0.36 -7.89
CA THR A 54 47.11 0.10 -6.65
C THR A 54 48.32 0.96 -6.20
N ARG A 55 48.36 1.33 -4.91
CA ARG A 55 49.38 0.85 -3.93
C ARG A 55 49.06 1.19 -2.46
N ASP A 56 49.17 0.14 -1.64
CA ASP A 56 49.40 -0.02 -0.18
C ASP A 56 49.97 1.18 0.61
N SER A 57 49.82 1.33 1.94
CA SER A 57 49.24 0.54 3.05
C SER A 57 49.41 1.35 4.36
N THR A 58 48.48 1.27 5.32
CA THR A 58 48.73 0.90 6.74
C THR A 58 47.41 0.88 7.52
N LYS A 59 47.24 -0.13 8.39
CA LYS A 59 46.00 -0.62 9.00
C LYS A 59 45.45 0.27 10.13
N THR A 60 44.13 0.47 10.09
CA THR A 60 43.28 0.75 11.27
C THR A 60 42.07 -0.18 11.18
N THR A 61 41.72 -0.83 12.30
CA THR A 61 40.72 -1.89 12.40
C THR A 61 39.29 -1.37 12.24
N TYR A 62 38.71 -1.60 11.07
CA TYR A 62 37.27 -1.43 10.80
C TYR A 62 36.48 -2.60 11.40
N TYR A 63 35.30 -2.29 11.98
CA TYR A 63 34.26 -3.29 12.16
C TYR A 63 33.71 -3.66 10.77
N GLU A 64 34.32 -4.67 10.14
CA GLU A 64 33.80 -5.32 8.95
C GLU A 64 32.50 -6.07 9.29
N ALA A 65 31.36 -5.52 8.88
CA ALA A 65 30.31 -6.37 8.35
C ALA A 65 30.87 -6.98 7.05
N GLU A 66 31.09 -8.29 7.02
CA GLU A 66 31.72 -9.05 5.93
C GLU A 66 31.31 -8.54 4.52
N VAL A 67 32.19 -7.75 3.89
CA VAL A 67 32.12 -7.40 2.48
C VAL A 67 32.97 -8.41 1.72
N TRP A 68 32.31 -9.35 1.06
CA TRP A 68 32.93 -10.30 0.14
C TRP A 68 33.29 -9.58 -1.17
N ASP A 69 34.57 -9.56 -1.53
CA ASP A 69 35.08 -8.97 -2.76
C ASP A 69 34.67 -9.77 -4.01
N GLY A 70 34.32 -9.04 -5.07
CA GLY A 70 34.11 -9.56 -6.43
C GLY A 70 32.74 -9.22 -6.98
N GLU A 71 32.69 -8.31 -7.98
CA GLU A 71 31.55 -7.94 -8.84
C GLU A 71 30.37 -8.96 -8.85
N GLN A 72 29.45 -8.83 -7.90
CA GLN A 72 28.22 -9.63 -7.82
C GLN A 72 27.02 -8.69 -7.84
N LEU A 73 25.85 -9.20 -8.25
CA LEU A 73 24.59 -8.45 -8.30
C LEU A 73 24.29 -7.79 -6.94
N ASN A 74 24.75 -6.56 -6.75
CA ASN A 74 24.48 -5.74 -5.56
C ASN A 74 23.09 -5.11 -5.63
N THR A 75 22.06 -5.92 -5.84
CA THR A 75 20.66 -5.49 -5.89
C THR A 75 19.73 -6.47 -5.15
N SER A 76 20.23 -7.17 -4.13
CA SER A 76 19.33 -7.90 -3.23
C SER A 76 18.75 -6.90 -2.22
N PRO A 77 17.43 -6.68 -2.18
CA PRO A 77 16.79 -5.82 -1.19
C PRO A 77 17.11 -6.30 0.23
N HIS A 78 17.11 -5.38 1.20
CA HIS A 78 17.32 -5.73 2.60
C HIS A 78 16.00 -6.25 3.18
N VAL A 79 15.84 -7.57 3.13
CA VAL A 79 14.62 -8.25 3.58
C VAL A 79 14.68 -8.49 5.08
N GLN A 80 13.73 -7.93 5.82
CA GLN A 80 13.53 -8.27 7.22
C GLN A 80 13.08 -9.73 7.35
N THR A 81 13.65 -10.47 8.30
CA THR A 81 13.34 -11.90 8.50
C THR A 81 12.72 -12.14 9.87
N LEU A 82 11.90 -13.18 10.01
CA LEU A 82 11.34 -13.58 11.32
C LEU A 82 12.45 -13.85 12.35
N ARG A 83 13.63 -14.28 11.90
CA ARG A 83 14.82 -14.48 12.75
C ARG A 83 15.27 -13.20 13.45
N GLN A 84 15.16 -12.06 12.77
CA GLN A 84 15.64 -10.74 13.22
C GLN A 84 14.51 -9.87 13.80
N PHE A 85 13.25 -10.31 13.70
CA PHE A 85 12.12 -9.55 14.21
C PHE A 85 12.03 -9.67 15.75
N PRO A 86 11.79 -8.58 16.49
CA PRO A 86 11.66 -8.62 17.94
C PRO A 86 10.53 -9.56 18.37
N ARG A 87 10.87 -10.53 19.22
CA ARG A 87 9.96 -11.63 19.58
C ARG A 87 8.79 -11.15 20.44
N GLU A 88 9.05 -10.11 21.23
CA GLU A 88 8.10 -9.50 22.15
C GLU A 88 6.95 -8.85 21.40
N LEU A 89 7.19 -8.38 20.16
CA LEU A 89 6.19 -7.76 19.29
C LEU A 89 5.25 -8.76 18.61
N LEU A 90 5.50 -10.07 18.74
CA LEU A 90 4.64 -11.12 18.18
C LEU A 90 3.47 -11.46 19.11
N SER A 91 3.63 -11.22 20.41
CA SER A 91 2.66 -11.64 21.42
C SER A 91 1.32 -10.90 21.25
N GLY A 92 0.22 -11.65 21.19
CA GLY A 92 -1.12 -11.10 21.03
C GLY A 92 -1.43 -10.54 19.63
N LYS A 93 -0.49 -10.65 18.67
CA LYS A 93 -0.68 -10.17 17.30
C LYS A 93 -1.33 -11.20 16.41
N ILE A 94 -2.13 -10.73 15.45
CA ILE A 94 -2.66 -11.55 14.37
C ILE A 94 -1.68 -11.50 13.20
N VAL A 95 -1.06 -12.64 12.92
CA VAL A 95 0.00 -12.78 11.91
C VAL A 95 -0.52 -13.58 10.74
N MET A 96 -0.57 -12.96 9.57
CA MET A 96 -0.90 -13.66 8.34
C MET A 96 0.36 -14.26 7.72
N VAL A 97 0.36 -15.57 7.53
CA VAL A 97 1.46 -16.32 6.91
C VAL A 97 1.05 -16.75 5.52
N ARG A 98 1.72 -16.19 4.50
CA ARG A 98 1.64 -16.71 3.14
C ARG A 98 2.48 -17.97 3.02
N PHE A 99 1.82 -19.11 3.16
CA PHE A 99 2.42 -20.43 3.27
C PHE A 99 2.64 -21.07 1.89
N ASP A 100 3.78 -21.74 1.70
CA ASP A 100 4.05 -22.55 0.52
C ASP A 100 3.55 -23.98 0.73
N SER A 101 2.36 -24.28 0.21
CA SER A 101 1.76 -25.61 0.33
C SER A 101 2.40 -26.67 -0.58
N THR A 102 3.31 -26.29 -1.48
CA THR A 102 3.83 -27.19 -2.53
C THR A 102 4.52 -28.44 -1.95
N PRO A 103 5.42 -28.33 -0.95
CA PRO A 103 6.04 -29.51 -0.35
C PRO A 103 5.03 -30.36 0.41
N PHE A 104 4.06 -29.71 1.06
CA PHE A 104 3.08 -30.32 1.94
C PHE A 104 2.07 -31.21 1.21
N LEU A 105 1.71 -30.87 -0.04
CA LEU A 105 0.67 -31.57 -0.80
C LEU A 105 1.17 -32.72 -1.68
N ARG A 106 2.49 -32.93 -1.75
CA ARG A 106 3.10 -33.99 -2.57
C ARG A 106 3.36 -35.28 -1.80
N GLU A 107 3.65 -35.20 -0.51
CA GLU A 107 3.99 -36.37 0.31
C GLU A 107 2.71 -36.99 0.87
N VAL A 108 2.50 -38.27 0.58
CA VAL A 108 1.19 -38.90 0.82
C VAL A 108 0.99 -39.28 2.29
N LEU A 109 2.03 -39.54 3.09
CA LEU A 109 1.82 -40.09 4.45
C LEU A 109 2.89 -39.77 5.53
N ASP A 110 4.06 -39.19 5.23
CA ASP A 110 5.10 -38.95 6.24
C ASP A 110 5.36 -37.46 6.50
N PHE A 111 4.77 -36.93 7.56
CA PHE A 111 4.93 -35.52 7.98
C PHE A 111 6.28 -35.23 8.65
N ASN A 112 7.16 -36.23 8.82
CA ASN A 112 8.44 -36.07 9.51
C ASN A 112 9.61 -35.69 8.61
N THR A 113 9.39 -35.49 7.30
CA THR A 113 10.45 -35.12 6.37
C THR A 113 11.05 -33.75 6.73
N PRO A 114 12.37 -33.54 6.52
CA PRO A 114 13.01 -32.25 6.77
C PRO A 114 12.38 -31.08 6.00
N SER A 115 11.83 -31.36 4.81
CA SER A 115 11.15 -30.37 3.95
C SER A 115 9.86 -29.85 4.59
N ILE A 116 9.00 -30.75 5.07
CA ILE A 116 7.76 -30.39 5.77
C ILE A 116 8.06 -29.69 7.09
N LYS A 117 9.02 -30.20 7.88
CA LYS A 117 9.44 -29.55 9.13
C LYS A 117 9.93 -28.13 8.91
N SER A 118 10.68 -27.89 7.83
CA SER A 118 11.13 -26.55 7.45
C SER A 118 9.97 -25.65 7.02
N ALA A 119 9.00 -26.16 6.26
CA ALA A 119 7.84 -25.38 5.80
C ALA A 119 6.92 -24.96 6.97
N LEU A 120 6.78 -25.81 7.99
CA LEU A 120 5.94 -25.52 9.16
C LEU A 120 6.64 -24.70 10.24
N PHE A 121 7.96 -24.51 10.14
CA PHE A 121 8.76 -23.89 11.19
C PHE A 121 8.34 -22.45 11.50
N SER A 122 8.04 -21.64 10.47
CA SER A 122 7.56 -20.26 10.66
C SER A 122 6.26 -20.21 11.46
N ILE A 123 5.31 -21.10 11.18
CA ILE A 123 4.03 -21.18 11.89
C ILE A 123 4.25 -21.56 13.36
N LYS A 124 5.03 -22.62 13.61
CA LYS A 124 5.35 -23.07 14.98
C LYS A 124 6.07 -21.99 15.78
N TYR A 125 6.99 -21.28 15.15
CA TYR A 125 7.73 -20.18 15.78
C TYR A 125 6.81 -19.04 16.21
N LEU A 126 5.88 -18.63 15.35
CA LEU A 126 4.91 -17.58 15.65
C LEU A 126 4.00 -17.97 16.83
N LEU A 127 3.46 -19.19 16.81
CA LEU A 127 2.60 -19.71 17.87
C LEU A 127 3.32 -19.79 19.22
N HIS A 128 4.57 -20.26 19.22
CA HIS A 128 5.40 -20.31 20.44
C HIS A 128 5.60 -18.94 21.09
N HIS A 129 5.57 -17.84 20.31
CA HIS A 129 5.72 -16.47 20.81
C HIS A 129 4.37 -15.76 21.01
N GLY A 130 3.27 -16.51 21.10
CA GLY A 130 1.95 -15.99 21.48
C GLY A 130 1.21 -15.25 20.38
N ALA A 131 1.61 -15.42 19.12
CA ALA A 131 0.87 -14.89 17.98
C ALA A 131 -0.30 -15.81 17.60
N LYS A 132 -1.37 -15.22 17.06
CA LYS A 132 -2.42 -15.96 16.35
C LYS A 132 -2.10 -16.01 14.86
N VAL A 133 -2.24 -17.16 14.23
CA VAL A 133 -1.76 -17.38 12.86
C VAL A 133 -2.90 -17.56 11.88
N LEU A 134 -2.95 -16.70 10.86
CA LEU A 134 -3.81 -16.85 9.69
C LEU A 134 -2.99 -17.39 8.52
N ILE A 135 -3.24 -18.63 8.13
CA ILE A 135 -2.56 -19.29 7.01
C ILE A 135 -3.32 -18.97 5.72
N VAL A 136 -2.61 -18.38 4.76
CA VAL A 136 -3.12 -18.14 3.41
C VAL A 136 -2.25 -18.89 2.40
N SER A 137 -2.85 -19.66 1.50
CA SER A 137 -2.12 -20.42 0.49
C SER A 137 -2.95 -20.65 -0.77
N ASP A 138 -2.26 -20.84 -1.90
CA ASP A 138 -2.82 -21.51 -3.07
C ASP A 138 -2.39 -22.98 -3.08
N TRP A 139 -3.23 -23.85 -3.65
CA TRP A 139 -2.86 -25.24 -3.92
C TRP A 139 -3.49 -25.80 -5.19
N GLY A 140 -2.74 -26.69 -5.84
CA GLY A 140 -3.17 -27.39 -7.05
C GLY A 140 -3.90 -28.70 -6.78
N ARG A 141 -4.16 -29.45 -7.86
CA ARG A 141 -4.74 -30.80 -7.80
C ARG A 141 -3.70 -31.82 -7.33
N PRO A 142 -4.07 -32.81 -6.48
CA PRO A 142 -3.20 -33.95 -6.18
C PRO A 142 -2.85 -34.73 -7.46
N LYS A 143 -1.72 -35.45 -7.46
CA LYS A 143 -1.29 -36.25 -8.62
C LYS A 143 -2.33 -37.28 -9.06
N ASP A 144 -3.11 -37.83 -8.11
CA ASP A 144 -4.02 -38.96 -8.34
C ASP A 144 -5.51 -38.56 -8.27
N SER A 145 -5.84 -37.26 -8.30
CA SER A 145 -7.22 -36.78 -8.27
C SER A 145 -7.46 -35.61 -9.22
N ALA A 146 -8.57 -35.67 -9.96
CA ALA A 146 -9.03 -34.60 -10.83
C ALA A 146 -9.66 -33.42 -10.06
N GLN A 147 -10.02 -33.62 -8.78
CA GLN A 147 -10.67 -32.62 -7.94
C GLN A 147 -9.66 -31.87 -7.06
N LEU A 148 -9.92 -30.58 -6.86
CA LEU A 148 -9.18 -29.75 -5.89
C LEU A 148 -9.51 -30.20 -4.47
N LEU A 149 -8.50 -30.28 -3.60
CA LEU A 149 -8.73 -30.53 -2.19
C LEU A 149 -9.47 -29.33 -1.58
N SER A 150 -10.47 -29.63 -0.76
CA SER A 150 -11.19 -28.61 0.03
C SER A 150 -10.31 -28.10 1.18
N ALA A 151 -10.64 -26.92 1.70
CA ALA A 151 -9.87 -26.32 2.80
C ALA A 151 -9.90 -27.18 4.07
N GLU A 152 -10.99 -27.92 4.31
CA GLU A 152 -11.14 -28.84 5.43
C GLU A 152 -10.10 -29.96 5.39
N ILE A 153 -9.92 -30.62 4.24
CA ILE A 153 -8.94 -31.70 4.09
C ILE A 153 -7.51 -31.18 4.31
N VAL A 154 -7.22 -29.97 3.83
CA VAL A 154 -5.90 -29.34 4.02
C VAL A 154 -5.70 -28.94 5.48
N ALA A 155 -6.72 -28.43 6.15
CA ALA A 155 -6.69 -28.10 7.56
C ALA A 155 -6.49 -29.33 8.44
N ASP A 156 -7.14 -30.47 8.14
CA ASP A 156 -6.94 -31.74 8.87
C ASP A 156 -5.51 -32.26 8.75
N LYS A 157 -4.96 -32.20 7.53
CA LYS A 157 -3.56 -32.55 7.30
C LYS A 157 -2.62 -31.62 8.06
N LEU A 158 -2.82 -30.30 7.97
CA LEU A 158 -1.99 -29.32 8.69
C LEU A 158 -2.10 -29.51 10.20
N SER A 159 -3.29 -29.86 10.69
CA SER A 159 -3.51 -30.15 12.11
C SER A 159 -2.68 -31.35 12.57
N SER A 160 -2.67 -32.41 11.78
CA SER A 160 -1.87 -33.62 12.03
C SER A 160 -0.37 -33.31 12.06
N ALA A 161 0.11 -32.47 11.15
CA ALA A 161 1.53 -32.13 11.03
C ALA A 161 2.01 -31.10 12.07
N LEU A 162 1.16 -30.14 12.44
CA LEU A 162 1.44 -29.15 13.47
C LEU A 162 1.25 -29.70 14.89
N GLN A 163 0.48 -30.80 15.04
CA GLN A 163 -0.02 -31.32 16.31
C GLN A 163 -0.84 -30.27 17.08
N LEU A 164 -1.57 -29.42 16.33
CA LEU A 164 -2.41 -28.33 16.82
C LEU A 164 -3.67 -28.27 15.96
N LYS A 165 -4.79 -27.81 16.53
CA LYS A 165 -6.04 -27.68 15.76
C LYS A 165 -5.93 -26.52 14.78
N VAL A 166 -5.97 -26.81 13.49
CA VAL A 166 -6.10 -25.82 12.41
C VAL A 166 -7.56 -25.78 11.99
N VAL A 167 -8.16 -24.59 12.05
CA VAL A 167 -9.57 -24.42 11.71
C VAL A 167 -9.69 -23.87 10.28
N PRO A 168 -10.42 -24.52 9.36
CA PRO A 168 -10.70 -23.93 8.06
C PRO A 168 -11.67 -22.76 8.24
N ALA A 169 -11.32 -21.61 7.67
CA ALA A 169 -12.19 -20.44 7.61
C ALA A 169 -13.10 -20.55 6.38
N ASN A 170 -14.42 -20.48 6.59
CA ASN A 170 -15.42 -20.52 5.51
C ASN A 170 -15.48 -19.19 4.76
N TRP A 171 -14.40 -18.86 4.03
CA TRP A 171 -14.34 -17.68 3.20
C TRP A 171 -14.69 -18.02 1.74
N ILE A 172 -15.93 -17.73 1.35
CA ILE A 172 -16.52 -18.26 0.12
C ILE A 172 -16.40 -17.28 -1.08
N SER A 173 -16.23 -15.96 -0.84
CA SER A 173 -16.13 -14.96 -1.91
C SER A 173 -15.52 -13.61 -1.48
N VAL A 174 -15.13 -12.79 -2.45
CA VAL A 174 -14.71 -11.38 -2.24
C VAL A 174 -15.80 -10.55 -1.53
N ASN A 175 -17.07 -10.98 -1.58
CA ASN A 175 -18.21 -10.28 -0.97
C ASN A 175 -18.61 -10.83 0.41
N SER A 176 -18.05 -11.97 0.83
CA SER A 176 -18.24 -12.47 2.20
C SER A 176 -17.19 -11.87 3.13
N GLN A 177 -17.65 -11.36 4.27
CA GLN A 177 -16.82 -10.77 5.30
C GLN A 177 -16.33 -11.88 6.25
N PHE A 178 -15.00 -12.01 6.38
CA PHE A 178 -14.40 -12.91 7.36
C PHE A 178 -14.65 -12.35 8.77
N LYS A 179 -15.13 -13.20 9.70
CA LYS A 179 -15.49 -12.78 11.05
C LYS A 179 -14.28 -12.90 11.98
N MET A 180 -13.85 -11.78 12.58
CA MET A 180 -12.77 -11.77 13.57
C MET A 180 -13.06 -12.66 14.80
N GLU A 181 -14.33 -12.90 15.11
CA GLU A 181 -14.78 -13.85 16.14
C GLU A 181 -14.25 -15.28 15.94
N GLU A 182 -13.93 -15.69 14.71
CA GLU A 182 -13.32 -17.01 14.43
C GLU A 182 -11.83 -17.04 14.79
N VAL A 183 -11.14 -15.90 14.67
CA VAL A 183 -9.73 -15.68 15.08
C VAL A 183 -9.61 -15.65 16.59
N GLU A 184 -10.64 -15.14 17.28
CA GLU A 184 -10.64 -15.15 18.74
C GLU A 184 -10.69 -16.57 19.33
N LYS A 185 -11.39 -17.49 18.66
CA LYS A 185 -11.65 -18.86 19.12
C LYS A 185 -10.59 -19.90 18.74
N SER A 186 -9.67 -19.56 17.85
CA SER A 186 -8.69 -20.50 17.29
C SER A 186 -7.31 -19.86 17.15
N ASP A 187 -6.25 -20.57 17.54
CA ASP A 187 -4.87 -20.07 17.42
C ASP A 187 -4.34 -20.14 15.98
N VAL A 188 -4.87 -21.07 15.18
CA VAL A 188 -4.50 -21.26 13.77
C VAL A 188 -5.73 -21.40 12.90
N LEU A 189 -5.83 -20.55 11.90
CA LEU A 189 -6.87 -20.61 10.87
C LEU A 189 -6.25 -20.81 9.49
N LEU A 190 -6.98 -21.51 8.60
CA LEU A 190 -6.61 -21.68 7.20
C LEU A 190 -7.69 -21.04 6.32
N PHE A 191 -7.30 -20.09 5.49
CA PHE A 191 -8.20 -19.51 4.49
C PHE A 191 -8.40 -20.44 3.29
N GLU A 192 -9.51 -20.22 2.59
CA GLU A 192 -9.84 -20.94 1.36
C GLU A 192 -8.73 -20.80 0.30
N ASN A 193 -8.65 -21.80 -0.59
CA ASN A 193 -7.63 -21.90 -1.63
C ASN A 193 -7.60 -20.65 -2.52
N LEU A 194 -6.51 -19.88 -2.44
CA LEU A 194 -6.35 -18.63 -3.19
C LEU A 194 -6.40 -18.82 -4.72
N SER A 195 -6.14 -20.03 -5.23
CA SER A 195 -6.22 -20.32 -6.66
C SER A 195 -7.64 -20.20 -7.24
N LYS A 196 -8.67 -20.20 -6.39
CA LYS A 196 -10.08 -20.01 -6.76
C LYS A 196 -10.42 -18.56 -7.11
N PHE A 197 -9.61 -17.59 -6.68
CA PHE A 197 -9.88 -16.16 -6.83
C PHE A 197 -9.09 -15.56 -8.00
N LYS A 198 -9.78 -14.86 -8.92
CA LYS A 198 -9.12 -14.20 -10.06
C LYS A 198 -8.39 -12.93 -9.61
N GLU A 199 -8.90 -12.31 -8.56
CA GLU A 199 -8.43 -11.10 -7.91
C GLU A 199 -7.01 -11.26 -7.34
N GLU A 200 -6.68 -12.47 -6.87
CA GLU A 200 -5.34 -12.84 -6.42
C GLU A 200 -4.30 -12.64 -7.54
N ARG A 201 -4.59 -13.16 -8.74
CA ARG A 201 -3.71 -13.04 -9.91
C ARG A 201 -3.69 -11.62 -10.49
N ALA A 202 -4.76 -10.86 -10.29
CA ALA A 202 -4.86 -9.48 -10.72
C ALA A 202 -4.14 -8.50 -9.77
N ASN A 203 -3.61 -8.98 -8.63
CA ASN A 203 -3.06 -8.14 -7.56
C ASN A 203 -4.03 -7.01 -7.16
N SER A 204 -5.32 -7.36 -7.03
CA SER A 204 -6.38 -6.39 -6.75
C SER A 204 -6.18 -5.77 -5.37
N SER A 205 -6.14 -4.43 -5.31
CA SER A 205 -5.97 -3.69 -4.05
C SER A 205 -7.09 -3.98 -3.06
N MET A 206 -8.35 -4.00 -3.51
CA MET A 206 -9.49 -4.32 -2.64
C MET A 206 -9.47 -5.76 -2.12
N PHE A 207 -8.95 -6.70 -2.91
CA PHE A 207 -8.81 -8.09 -2.47
C PHE A 207 -7.68 -8.25 -1.47
N ALA A 208 -6.55 -7.57 -1.70
CA ALA A 208 -5.44 -7.52 -0.75
C ALA A 208 -5.85 -6.90 0.58
N GLU A 209 -6.55 -5.77 0.57
CA GLU A 209 -7.05 -5.09 1.77
C GLU A 209 -7.97 -5.99 2.59
N LYS A 210 -8.91 -6.67 1.93
CA LYS A 210 -9.79 -7.66 2.58
C LYS A 210 -9.02 -8.85 3.14
N LEU A 211 -8.06 -9.37 2.38
CA LEU A 211 -7.21 -10.50 2.77
C LEU A 211 -6.37 -10.18 4.01
N SER A 212 -5.91 -8.94 4.16
CA SER A 212 -5.14 -8.47 5.32
C SER A 212 -6.00 -7.75 6.38
N SER A 213 -7.33 -7.77 6.28
CA SER A 213 -8.20 -7.09 7.23
C SER A 213 -8.04 -7.71 8.62
N GLY A 214 -7.73 -6.89 9.62
CA GLY A 214 -7.46 -7.37 10.98
C GLY A 214 -6.12 -8.08 11.18
N VAL A 215 -5.22 -8.01 10.19
CA VAL A 215 -3.86 -8.57 10.27
C VAL A 215 -2.88 -7.48 10.70
N ASP A 216 -2.17 -7.71 11.80
CA ASP A 216 -1.08 -6.83 12.24
C ASP A 216 0.17 -7.02 11.36
N ILE A 217 0.61 -8.26 11.20
CA ILE A 217 1.90 -8.62 10.61
C ILE A 217 1.69 -9.56 9.44
N PHE A 218 2.33 -9.23 8.32
CA PHE A 218 2.42 -10.10 7.16
C PHE A 218 3.76 -10.83 7.16
N VAL A 219 3.71 -12.17 7.11
CA VAL A 219 4.88 -13.03 6.89
C VAL A 219 4.74 -13.69 5.53
N ASN A 220 5.65 -13.38 4.61
CA ASN A 220 5.76 -14.09 3.35
C ASN A 220 6.71 -15.28 3.51
N ASP A 221 6.17 -16.49 3.52
CA ASP A 221 6.97 -17.73 3.55
C ASP A 221 6.90 -18.51 2.23
N THR A 222 6.39 -17.88 1.16
CA THR A 222 6.21 -18.48 -0.17
C THR A 222 7.19 -17.89 -1.19
N PHE A 223 8.47 -18.21 -1.04
CA PHE A 223 9.50 -17.67 -1.94
C PHE A 223 9.31 -18.10 -3.40
N SER A 224 8.79 -19.31 -3.63
CA SER A 224 8.52 -19.86 -4.97
C SER A 224 7.60 -18.97 -5.82
N GLN A 225 6.73 -18.16 -5.21
CA GLN A 225 5.81 -17.24 -5.90
C GLN A 225 6.35 -15.81 -6.01
N SER A 226 7.54 -15.50 -5.49
CA SER A 226 8.09 -14.13 -5.41
C SER A 226 8.33 -13.44 -6.76
N HIS A 227 8.33 -14.19 -7.86
CA HIS A 227 8.45 -13.66 -9.22
C HIS A 227 7.11 -13.16 -9.79
N LYS A 228 5.99 -13.41 -9.11
CA LYS A 228 4.64 -13.02 -9.56
C LYS A 228 4.14 -11.82 -8.77
N MET A 229 3.33 -11.00 -9.44
CA MET A 229 2.59 -9.91 -8.81
C MET A 229 1.25 -10.42 -8.29
N LEU A 230 1.19 -10.87 -7.02
CA LEU A 230 -0.05 -11.40 -6.43
C LEU A 230 -0.53 -10.54 -5.25
N ALA A 231 -1.84 -10.53 -5.02
CA ALA A 231 -2.41 -9.81 -3.89
C ALA A 231 -1.86 -10.33 -2.56
N SER A 232 -1.80 -11.66 -2.39
CA SER A 232 -1.33 -12.32 -1.15
C SER A 232 0.18 -12.28 -0.89
N THR A 233 0.99 -11.83 -1.85
CA THR A 233 2.47 -11.74 -1.69
C THR A 233 2.96 -10.29 -1.72
N ILE A 234 2.26 -9.40 -2.41
CA ILE A 234 2.66 -8.01 -2.62
C ILE A 234 1.58 -7.05 -2.17
N GLY A 235 0.34 -7.23 -2.65
CA GLY A 235 -0.76 -6.31 -2.34
C GLY A 235 -0.95 -6.13 -0.84
N VAL A 236 -0.96 -7.23 -0.09
CA VAL A 236 -1.15 -7.27 1.37
C VAL A 236 -0.06 -6.51 2.13
N SER A 237 1.17 -6.45 1.61
CA SER A 237 2.26 -5.72 2.27
C SER A 237 1.96 -4.24 2.46
N ARG A 238 1.04 -3.66 1.67
CA ARG A 238 0.63 -2.25 1.77
C ARG A 238 -0.26 -1.94 2.97
N TYR A 239 -0.89 -2.96 3.54
CA TYR A 239 -1.94 -2.83 4.55
C TYR A 239 -1.53 -3.37 5.92
N CYS A 240 -0.41 -4.10 6.00
CA CYS A 240 0.12 -4.62 7.26
C CYS A 240 1.21 -3.71 7.84
N TYR A 241 1.25 -3.62 9.16
CA TYR A 241 2.21 -2.82 9.91
C TYR A 241 3.67 -3.27 9.66
N ALA A 242 3.89 -4.59 9.61
CA ALA A 242 5.17 -5.18 9.26
C ALA A 242 5.01 -6.21 8.14
N SER A 243 6.02 -6.30 7.26
CA SER A 243 6.08 -7.27 6.16
C SER A 243 7.44 -7.98 6.20
N ILE A 244 7.43 -9.26 6.52
CA ILE A 244 8.60 -10.02 6.96
C ILE A 244 8.76 -11.29 6.14
N ALA A 245 9.99 -11.72 5.85
CA ALA A 245 10.26 -13.04 5.30
C ALA A 245 10.20 -14.12 6.39
N GLY A 246 9.46 -15.20 6.10
CA GLY A 246 9.51 -16.41 6.91
C GLY A 246 10.84 -17.16 6.79
N PHE A 247 11.05 -18.19 7.60
CA PHE A 247 12.32 -18.92 7.63
C PHE A 247 12.58 -19.74 6.36
N CYS A 248 11.52 -20.29 5.74
CA CYS A 248 11.66 -21.00 4.46
C CYS A 248 12.03 -20.01 3.36
N PHE A 249 11.38 -18.84 3.35
CA PHE A 249 11.72 -17.76 2.43
C PHE A 249 13.16 -17.27 2.60
N GLU A 250 13.58 -17.00 3.84
CA GLU A 250 14.95 -16.58 4.17
C GLU A 250 15.97 -17.60 3.63
N LYS A 251 15.75 -18.89 3.90
CA LYS A 251 16.65 -19.97 3.45
C LYS A 251 16.76 -20.01 1.93
N GLN A 252 15.63 -20.02 1.22
CA GLN A 252 15.61 -20.09 -0.24
C GLN A 252 16.22 -18.85 -0.89
N LEU A 253 16.03 -17.66 -0.31
CA LEU A 253 16.67 -16.43 -0.78
C LEU A 253 18.19 -16.51 -0.63
N LYS A 254 18.70 -16.99 0.51
CA LYS A 254 20.15 -17.18 0.74
C LYS A 254 20.75 -18.16 -0.27
N GLU A 255 20.12 -19.31 -0.45
CA GLU A 255 20.53 -20.31 -1.44
C GLU A 255 20.52 -19.75 -2.87
N LEU A 256 19.54 -18.92 -3.22
CA LEU A 256 19.48 -18.31 -4.54
C LEU A 256 20.58 -17.25 -4.75
N VAL A 257 20.88 -16.45 -3.71
CA VAL A 257 22.01 -15.51 -3.74
C VAL A 257 23.33 -16.28 -3.92
N GLU A 258 23.48 -17.43 -3.24
CA GLU A 258 24.63 -18.32 -3.41
C GLU A 258 24.80 -18.75 -4.87
N VAL A 259 23.74 -19.01 -5.65
CA VAL A 259 23.86 -19.36 -7.09
C VAL A 259 24.69 -18.34 -7.87
N THR A 260 24.67 -17.07 -7.48
CA THR A 260 25.45 -16.02 -8.16
C THR A 260 26.91 -15.92 -7.68
N ARG A 261 27.26 -16.57 -6.57
CA ARG A 261 28.62 -16.56 -6.00
C ARG A 261 29.53 -17.52 -6.72
N SER A 262 30.70 -17.05 -7.14
CA SER A 262 31.68 -17.81 -7.91
C SER A 262 32.58 -18.67 -7.00
N LYS A 263 32.37 -20.00 -7.02
CA LYS A 263 33.40 -20.99 -6.67
C LYS A 263 33.82 -21.70 -7.96
N GLN A 264 35.03 -21.43 -8.43
CA GLN A 264 35.52 -21.95 -9.71
C GLN A 264 36.23 -23.31 -9.52
N PRO A 265 36.09 -24.26 -10.46
CA PRO A 265 35.30 -24.18 -11.70
C PRO A 265 33.78 -24.29 -11.45
N TYR A 266 33.03 -23.35 -12.03
CA TYR A 266 31.58 -23.25 -11.93
C TYR A 266 30.90 -23.61 -13.27
N PHE A 267 30.19 -24.72 -13.31
CA PHE A 267 29.49 -25.18 -14.52
C PHE A 267 27.97 -25.05 -14.39
N ALA A 268 27.32 -24.63 -15.47
CA ALA A 268 25.85 -24.62 -15.56
C ALA A 268 25.36 -25.65 -16.59
N ILE A 269 24.52 -26.59 -16.13
CA ILE A 269 23.82 -27.57 -16.96
C ILE A 269 22.40 -27.05 -17.22
N ILE A 270 22.08 -26.79 -18.48
CA ILE A 270 20.89 -26.05 -18.89
C ILE A 270 20.00 -26.94 -19.77
N GLY A 271 18.83 -27.29 -19.24
CA GLY A 271 17.83 -28.12 -19.90
C GLY A 271 16.52 -27.40 -20.25
N GLY A 272 15.56 -28.17 -20.75
CA GLY A 272 14.24 -27.70 -21.20
C GLY A 272 14.25 -27.08 -22.60
N GLY A 273 13.25 -26.23 -22.91
CA GLY A 273 13.14 -25.46 -24.14
C GLY A 273 12.85 -23.98 -23.88
N ASN A 274 12.33 -23.25 -24.87
CA ASN A 274 11.98 -21.82 -24.82
C ASN A 274 13.21 -20.93 -24.56
N LEU A 275 14.15 -20.94 -25.51
CA LEU A 275 15.38 -20.13 -25.41
C LEU A 275 15.05 -18.64 -25.29
N LEU A 276 14.07 -18.16 -26.06
CA LEU A 276 13.75 -16.74 -26.19
C LEU A 276 13.40 -16.09 -24.83
N ASP A 277 12.66 -16.79 -23.99
CA ASP A 277 12.26 -16.30 -22.67
C ASP A 277 13.42 -16.26 -21.67
N LYS A 278 14.52 -16.96 -21.95
CA LYS A 278 15.65 -17.21 -21.03
C LYS A 278 16.94 -16.50 -21.42
N VAL A 279 16.96 -15.81 -22.56
CA VAL A 279 18.17 -15.19 -23.15
C VAL A 279 19.00 -14.41 -22.13
N LYS A 280 18.39 -13.45 -21.41
CA LYS A 280 19.13 -12.62 -20.43
C LYS A 280 19.75 -13.42 -19.29
N ALA A 281 19.05 -14.45 -18.79
CA ALA A 281 19.60 -15.31 -17.75
C ALA A 281 20.77 -16.15 -18.28
N LEU A 282 20.68 -16.61 -19.52
CA LEU A 282 21.75 -17.38 -20.16
C LEU A 282 22.97 -16.51 -20.51
N GLU A 283 22.76 -15.25 -20.90
CA GLU A 283 23.83 -14.26 -21.04
C GLU A 283 24.55 -14.05 -19.69
N PHE A 284 23.79 -13.95 -18.60
CA PHE A 284 24.35 -13.84 -17.25
C PHE A 284 25.16 -15.09 -16.88
N LEU A 285 24.61 -16.30 -17.06
CA LEU A 285 25.34 -17.54 -16.79
C LEU A 285 26.59 -17.66 -17.66
N ALA A 286 26.52 -17.32 -18.95
CA ALA A 286 27.68 -17.28 -19.84
C ALA A 286 28.75 -16.27 -19.40
N SER A 287 28.37 -15.22 -18.66
CA SER A 287 29.29 -14.23 -18.10
C SER A 287 29.90 -14.63 -16.74
N LYS A 288 29.34 -15.65 -16.06
CA LYS A 288 29.77 -16.06 -14.71
C LYS A 288 30.35 -17.45 -14.63
N CYS A 289 29.76 -18.42 -15.32
CA CYS A 289 30.23 -19.79 -15.32
C CYS A 289 31.55 -19.94 -16.08
N ASP A 290 32.31 -20.97 -15.74
CA ASP A 290 33.52 -21.41 -16.42
C ASP A 290 33.22 -22.44 -17.52
N GLY A 291 31.97 -22.88 -17.62
CA GLY A 291 31.47 -23.65 -18.76
C GLY A 291 29.97 -23.85 -18.72
N LEU A 292 29.39 -24.05 -19.90
CA LEU A 292 27.96 -24.27 -20.11
C LEU A 292 27.72 -25.63 -20.75
N VAL A 293 26.80 -26.41 -20.21
CA VAL A 293 26.38 -27.69 -20.77
C VAL A 293 24.92 -27.58 -21.16
N PHE A 294 24.59 -27.69 -22.43
CA PHE A 294 23.20 -27.65 -22.88
C PHE A 294 22.66 -29.05 -23.13
N VAL A 295 21.49 -29.35 -22.58
CA VAL A 295 20.80 -30.65 -22.68
C VAL A 295 19.34 -30.46 -23.06
N GLY A 296 18.65 -31.54 -23.46
CA GLY A 296 17.26 -31.48 -23.90
C GLY A 296 17.07 -30.61 -25.14
N MET A 297 15.87 -30.02 -25.29
CA MET A 297 15.53 -29.21 -26.47
C MET A 297 16.39 -27.94 -26.63
N MET A 298 16.93 -27.40 -25.53
CA MET A 298 17.79 -26.21 -25.54
C MET A 298 19.09 -26.43 -26.33
N ALA A 299 19.60 -27.67 -26.33
CA ALA A 299 20.81 -28.03 -27.07
C ALA A 299 20.65 -27.74 -28.56
N PHE A 300 19.50 -28.06 -29.17
CA PHE A 300 19.26 -27.84 -30.60
C PHE A 300 19.31 -26.34 -30.98
N GLN A 301 18.90 -25.45 -30.07
CA GLN A 301 18.93 -24.00 -30.30
C GLN A 301 20.38 -23.48 -30.42
N ILE A 302 21.26 -23.97 -29.54
CA ILE A 302 22.68 -23.59 -29.53
C ILE A 302 23.44 -24.30 -30.66
N MET A 303 23.14 -25.57 -30.95
CA MET A 303 23.68 -26.31 -32.10
C MET A 303 23.39 -25.56 -33.41
N HIS A 304 22.14 -25.13 -33.62
CA HIS A 304 21.77 -24.33 -34.78
C HIS A 304 22.55 -23.01 -34.84
N GLY A 305 22.69 -22.31 -33.70
CA GLY A 305 23.48 -21.08 -33.61
C GLY A 305 24.97 -21.27 -33.92
N LEU A 306 25.53 -22.45 -33.70
CA LEU A 306 26.90 -22.80 -34.08
C LEU A 306 27.04 -23.24 -35.55
N GLY A 307 25.94 -23.31 -36.30
CA GLY A 307 25.91 -23.79 -37.69
C GLY A 307 25.91 -25.32 -37.81
N LEU A 308 25.60 -26.05 -36.74
CA LEU A 308 25.47 -27.51 -36.81
C LEU A 308 24.13 -27.90 -37.44
N PRO A 309 24.09 -28.99 -38.25
CA PRO A 309 22.85 -29.45 -38.87
C PRO A 309 21.89 -29.95 -37.80
N VAL A 310 20.74 -29.29 -37.68
CA VAL A 310 19.62 -29.69 -36.83
C VAL A 310 18.31 -29.51 -37.57
N ARG A 311 17.28 -30.28 -37.20
CA ARG A 311 15.96 -30.14 -37.81
C ARG A 311 15.29 -28.85 -37.34
N LEU A 312 14.76 -28.08 -38.30
CA LEU A 312 14.16 -26.77 -38.03
C LEU A 312 12.95 -26.80 -37.10
N ASN A 313 12.23 -27.94 -37.02
CA ASN A 313 11.10 -28.10 -36.10
C ASN A 313 11.53 -28.18 -34.62
N PHE A 314 12.82 -28.37 -34.34
CA PHE A 314 13.36 -28.31 -32.97
C PHE A 314 13.91 -26.93 -32.61
N VAL A 315 13.92 -25.98 -33.56
CA VAL A 315 14.53 -24.65 -33.41
C VAL A 315 13.45 -23.58 -33.34
N GLU A 316 13.57 -22.69 -32.36
CA GLU A 316 12.75 -21.49 -32.26
C GLU A 316 13.32 -20.43 -33.21
N GLN A 317 12.67 -20.24 -34.37
CA GLN A 317 13.18 -19.34 -35.43
C GLN A 317 13.46 -17.91 -34.94
N SER A 318 12.62 -17.39 -34.03
CA SER A 318 12.79 -16.07 -33.43
C SER A 318 13.97 -15.98 -32.45
N ALA A 319 14.52 -17.11 -31.99
CA ALA A 319 15.57 -17.16 -30.97
C ALA A 319 17.00 -17.29 -31.54
N VAL A 320 17.16 -17.44 -32.87
CA VAL A 320 18.47 -17.66 -33.53
C VAL A 320 19.47 -16.53 -33.27
N GLY A 321 19.03 -15.27 -33.34
CA GLY A 321 19.90 -14.13 -33.03
C GLY A 321 20.38 -14.14 -31.56
N SER A 322 19.54 -14.66 -30.66
CA SER A 322 19.86 -14.75 -29.24
C SER A 322 20.82 -15.90 -28.91
N SER A 323 20.71 -17.04 -29.58
CA SER A 323 21.66 -18.14 -29.40
C SER A 323 23.07 -17.74 -29.82
N LEU A 324 23.20 -17.01 -30.95
CA LEU A 324 24.47 -16.45 -31.40
C LEU A 324 25.12 -15.53 -30.37
N LYS A 325 24.33 -14.69 -29.70
CA LYS A 325 24.84 -13.78 -28.67
C LYS A 325 25.39 -14.51 -27.44
N ILE A 326 24.72 -15.57 -26.99
CA ILE A 326 25.22 -16.43 -25.89
C ILE A 326 26.54 -17.09 -26.29
N ILE A 327 26.62 -17.61 -27.52
CA ILE A 327 27.84 -18.21 -28.08
C ILE A 327 28.98 -17.19 -28.13
N GLN A 328 28.70 -15.95 -28.55
CA GLN A 328 29.70 -14.88 -28.62
C GLN A 328 30.25 -14.52 -27.24
N ILE A 329 29.41 -14.43 -26.20
CA ILE A 329 29.85 -14.16 -24.83
C ILE A 329 30.77 -15.29 -24.33
N ALA A 330 30.35 -16.54 -24.54
CA ALA A 330 31.13 -17.70 -24.13
C ALA A 330 32.49 -17.77 -24.84
N ARG A 331 32.51 -17.56 -26.17
CA ARG A 331 33.75 -17.49 -26.96
C ARG A 331 34.65 -16.33 -26.52
N GLY A 332 34.07 -15.16 -26.27
CA GLY A 332 34.80 -13.98 -25.80
C GLY A 332 35.46 -14.17 -24.43
N ARG A 333 34.90 -15.02 -23.58
CA ARG A 333 35.49 -15.42 -22.28
C ARG A 333 36.30 -16.72 -22.34
N ASN A 334 36.41 -17.34 -23.51
CA ASN A 334 37.06 -18.64 -23.71
C ASN A 334 36.52 -19.74 -22.79
N ILE A 335 35.20 -19.75 -22.51
CA ILE A 335 34.58 -20.80 -21.72
C ILE A 335 34.00 -21.89 -22.65
N PRO A 336 34.15 -23.19 -22.31
CA PRO A 336 33.57 -24.28 -23.07
C PRO A 336 32.04 -24.24 -23.08
N ILE A 337 31.46 -24.47 -24.28
CA ILE A 337 30.06 -24.85 -24.46
C ILE A 337 30.03 -26.32 -24.84
N LEU A 338 29.49 -27.16 -23.97
CA LEU A 338 29.30 -28.58 -24.23
C LEU A 338 27.88 -28.83 -24.78
N LEU A 339 27.83 -29.60 -25.86
CA LEU A 339 26.60 -30.01 -26.54
C LEU A 339 26.57 -31.54 -26.66
N PRO A 340 25.39 -32.18 -26.69
CA PRO A 340 25.31 -33.62 -26.89
C PRO A 340 25.89 -34.01 -28.26
N LYS A 341 26.73 -35.05 -28.27
CA LYS A 341 27.31 -35.66 -29.48
C LYS A 341 26.46 -36.78 -30.06
N ASP A 342 25.58 -37.34 -29.25
CA ASP A 342 24.69 -38.42 -29.60
C ASP A 342 23.39 -38.36 -28.79
N PHE A 343 22.33 -38.91 -29.37
CA PHE A 343 21.02 -39.01 -28.74
C PHE A 343 20.50 -40.45 -28.84
N LEU A 344 19.80 -40.90 -27.80
CA LEU A 344 18.94 -42.06 -27.90
C LEU A 344 17.67 -41.63 -28.63
N CYS A 345 17.33 -42.29 -29.73
CA CYS A 345 16.16 -41.97 -30.54
C CYS A 345 15.18 -43.14 -30.58
N THR A 346 13.90 -42.81 -30.80
CA THR A 346 12.83 -43.77 -31.07
C THR A 346 12.30 -43.62 -32.49
N ASN A 347 11.85 -44.72 -33.09
CA ASN A 347 11.26 -44.72 -34.42
C ASN A 347 9.78 -44.28 -34.34
N LYS A 348 9.36 -43.34 -35.21
CA LYS A 348 7.97 -42.86 -35.30
C LYS A 348 6.97 -43.97 -35.61
N CYS A 349 7.35 -44.89 -36.48
CA CYS A 349 6.49 -45.98 -36.95
C CYS A 349 6.48 -47.16 -35.97
N ASN A 350 7.57 -47.36 -35.22
CA ASN A 350 7.65 -48.36 -34.16
C ASN A 350 8.26 -47.76 -32.89
N ARG A 351 7.40 -47.25 -32.01
CA ARG A 351 7.85 -46.57 -30.80
C ARG A 351 8.68 -47.46 -29.87
N ASN A 352 8.64 -48.79 -29.97
CA ASN A 352 9.42 -49.68 -29.10
C ASN A 352 10.87 -49.86 -29.57
N GLU A 353 11.18 -49.46 -30.80
CA GLU A 353 12.54 -49.47 -31.33
C GLU A 353 13.33 -48.27 -30.77
N LEU A 354 14.47 -48.56 -30.13
CA LEU A 354 15.39 -47.57 -29.59
C LEU A 354 16.79 -47.76 -30.20
N ARG A 355 17.39 -46.68 -30.68
CA ARG A 355 18.75 -46.70 -31.25
C ARG A 355 19.45 -45.38 -31.00
N THR A 356 20.75 -45.44 -30.74
CA THR A 356 21.59 -44.25 -30.60
C THR A 356 22.02 -43.73 -31.96
N PHE A 357 21.92 -42.42 -32.16
CA PHE A 357 22.39 -41.71 -33.35
C PHE A 357 23.35 -40.60 -32.98
N PRO A 358 24.37 -40.32 -33.80
CA PRO A 358 25.14 -39.08 -33.70
C PRO A 358 24.24 -37.86 -33.83
N ALA A 359 24.56 -36.78 -33.11
CA ALA A 359 23.74 -35.57 -33.04
C ALA A 359 23.51 -34.90 -34.40
N ASN A 360 24.45 -35.07 -35.34
CA ASN A 360 24.39 -34.54 -36.72
C ASN A 360 23.84 -35.54 -37.75
N ALA A 361 23.47 -36.76 -37.35
CA ALA A 361 23.10 -37.86 -38.26
C ALA A 361 21.84 -38.62 -37.79
N ILE A 362 20.86 -37.91 -37.22
CA ILE A 362 19.56 -38.49 -36.85
C ILE A 362 18.75 -38.76 -38.12
N LEU A 363 18.51 -40.05 -38.43
CA LEU A 363 17.77 -40.48 -39.62
C LEU A 363 16.31 -40.01 -39.61
N ASP A 364 15.76 -39.72 -40.78
CA ASP A 364 14.34 -39.38 -40.93
C ASP A 364 13.44 -40.50 -40.39
N GLY A 365 12.36 -40.11 -39.74
CA GLY A 365 11.50 -41.04 -39.00
C GLY A 365 11.96 -41.36 -37.57
N TRP A 366 13.17 -40.95 -37.15
CA TRP A 366 13.65 -41.09 -35.77
C TRP A 366 13.57 -39.78 -34.99
N GLU A 367 13.20 -39.84 -33.71
CA GLU A 367 13.16 -38.67 -32.84
C GLU A 367 13.93 -38.88 -31.52
N PRO A 368 14.68 -37.88 -31.05
CA PRO A 368 15.42 -37.97 -29.79
C PRO A 368 14.46 -38.09 -28.60
N VAL A 369 14.77 -39.02 -27.72
CA VAL A 369 14.04 -39.27 -26.46
C VAL A 369 14.91 -39.09 -25.23
N ASP A 370 16.25 -39.20 -25.37
CA ASP A 370 17.21 -39.05 -24.28
C ASP A 370 18.64 -38.72 -24.79
N LEU A 371 19.55 -38.38 -23.87
CA LEU A 371 20.98 -38.25 -24.16
C LEU A 371 21.61 -39.61 -24.48
N GLY A 372 22.53 -39.64 -25.44
CA GLY A 372 23.31 -40.84 -25.75
C GLY A 372 24.47 -41.07 -24.77
N PRO A 373 25.06 -42.29 -24.77
CA PRO A 373 26.15 -42.66 -23.87
C PRO A 373 27.39 -41.79 -24.05
N VAL A 374 27.77 -41.42 -25.28
CA VAL A 374 28.98 -40.62 -25.52
C VAL A 374 28.84 -39.23 -24.89
N SER A 375 27.67 -38.63 -25.02
CA SER A 375 27.35 -37.34 -24.40
C SER A 375 27.39 -37.40 -22.87
N LEU A 376 26.86 -38.49 -22.29
CA LEU A 376 26.85 -38.70 -20.84
C LEU A 376 28.27 -38.88 -20.28
N ASP A 377 29.14 -39.62 -20.96
CA ASP A 377 30.53 -39.81 -20.56
C ASP A 377 31.32 -38.50 -20.60
N GLU A 378 31.09 -37.68 -21.63
CA GLU A 378 31.74 -36.38 -21.75
C GLU A 378 31.27 -35.39 -20.66
N ILE A 379 29.97 -35.37 -20.35
CA ILE A 379 29.43 -34.59 -19.23
C ILE A 379 30.06 -35.08 -17.91
N SER A 380 30.13 -36.39 -17.68
CA SER A 380 30.73 -36.97 -16.47
C SER A 380 32.19 -36.57 -16.27
N SER A 381 32.98 -36.61 -17.35
CA SER A 381 34.38 -36.18 -17.36
C SER A 381 34.51 -34.70 -16.96
N LEU A 382 33.67 -33.84 -17.53
CA LEU A 382 33.66 -32.40 -17.23
C LEU A 382 33.31 -32.10 -15.76
N LEU A 383 32.34 -32.82 -15.21
CA LEU A 383 31.86 -32.59 -13.83
C LEU A 383 32.84 -33.06 -12.75
N THR A 384 33.85 -33.87 -13.10
CA THR A 384 34.77 -34.50 -12.14
C THR A 384 35.59 -33.50 -11.31
N ASN A 385 35.96 -32.35 -11.88
CA ASN A 385 36.78 -31.33 -11.22
C ASN A 385 36.00 -30.05 -10.88
N CYS A 386 34.66 -30.07 -10.95
CA CYS A 386 33.84 -28.92 -10.64
C CYS A 386 33.87 -28.60 -9.14
N LYS A 387 33.94 -27.31 -8.80
CA LYS A 387 33.72 -26.82 -7.43
C LYS A 387 32.29 -26.34 -7.23
N LYS A 388 31.60 -25.98 -8.32
CA LYS A 388 30.19 -25.60 -8.31
C LYS A 388 29.46 -26.08 -9.55
N ILE A 389 28.25 -26.60 -9.36
CA ILE A 389 27.35 -27.03 -10.43
C ILE A 389 25.97 -26.40 -10.23
N LEU A 390 25.45 -25.74 -11.25
CA LEU A 390 24.05 -25.35 -11.35
C LEU A 390 23.36 -26.19 -12.43
N TRP A 391 22.47 -27.09 -12.06
CA TRP A 391 21.62 -27.80 -13.02
C TRP A 391 20.23 -27.19 -13.05
N ILE A 392 19.82 -26.59 -14.16
CA ILE A 392 18.50 -25.98 -14.32
C ILE A 392 17.71 -26.56 -15.49
N GLY A 393 16.53 -27.12 -15.19
CA GLY A 393 15.59 -27.62 -16.18
C GLY A 393 15.78 -29.10 -16.57
N PRO A 394 14.76 -29.69 -17.24
CA PRO A 394 14.74 -31.12 -17.53
C PRO A 394 15.69 -31.54 -18.66
N VAL A 395 16.16 -32.78 -18.60
CA VAL A 395 16.75 -33.53 -19.72
C VAL A 395 15.62 -34.20 -20.51
N LYS A 396 14.63 -33.42 -21.00
CA LYS A 396 13.43 -33.95 -21.67
C LYS A 396 13.36 -33.50 -23.13
N PHE A 397 12.94 -34.43 -23.99
CA PHE A 397 12.69 -34.24 -25.42
C PHE A 397 11.19 -34.47 -25.73
N MET A 398 10.73 -34.12 -26.93
CA MET A 398 9.30 -34.11 -27.29
C MET A 398 8.58 -35.45 -27.07
N LEU A 399 9.25 -36.59 -27.29
CA LEU A 399 8.68 -37.95 -27.16
C LEU A 399 9.30 -38.79 -26.02
N SER A 400 9.94 -38.15 -25.03
CA SER A 400 10.57 -38.87 -23.91
C SER A 400 9.63 -39.88 -23.24
N LYS A 401 10.13 -41.11 -23.03
CA LYS A 401 9.41 -42.25 -22.45
C LYS A 401 9.72 -42.42 -20.95
N PRO A 402 8.93 -43.22 -20.19
CA PRO A 402 9.23 -43.55 -18.79
C PRO A 402 10.57 -44.31 -18.61
N ASP A 403 10.95 -45.15 -19.57
CA ASP A 403 12.12 -46.05 -19.47
C ASP A 403 13.45 -45.41 -19.92
N THR A 404 13.52 -44.08 -20.03
CA THR A 404 14.75 -43.36 -20.40
C THR A 404 15.55 -42.98 -19.15
N HIS A 405 16.86 -43.28 -19.11
CA HIS A 405 17.68 -43.20 -17.90
C HIS A 405 18.65 -42.00 -17.85
N GLY A 406 18.71 -41.15 -18.87
CA GLY A 406 19.69 -40.06 -18.98
C GLY A 406 19.52 -39.00 -17.88
N ALA A 407 18.29 -38.68 -17.47
CA ALA A 407 18.05 -37.82 -16.32
C ALA A 407 18.57 -38.44 -15.00
N SER A 408 18.35 -39.74 -14.78
CA SER A 408 18.82 -40.48 -13.61
C SER A 408 20.35 -40.65 -13.60
N LYS A 409 20.96 -40.89 -14.77
CA LYS A 409 22.41 -40.96 -14.93
C LYS A 409 23.05 -39.60 -14.64
N LEU A 410 22.50 -38.52 -15.19
CA LEU A 410 22.96 -37.16 -14.89
C LEU A 410 22.82 -36.83 -13.40
N ALA A 411 21.69 -37.21 -12.79
CA ALA A 411 21.48 -37.08 -11.35
C ALA A 411 22.56 -37.81 -10.54
N THR A 412 22.90 -39.05 -10.91
CA THR A 412 23.98 -39.84 -10.28
C THR A 412 25.34 -39.12 -10.39
N MET A 413 25.66 -38.55 -11.55
CA MET A 413 26.92 -37.82 -11.77
C MET A 413 27.02 -36.55 -10.91
N VAL A 414 25.94 -35.78 -10.86
CA VAL A 414 25.82 -34.56 -10.07
C VAL A 414 25.91 -34.87 -8.57
N GLU A 415 25.24 -35.92 -8.11
CA GLU A 415 25.30 -36.38 -6.72
C GLU A 415 26.70 -36.88 -6.33
N THR A 416 27.35 -37.64 -7.22
CA THR A 416 28.75 -38.08 -7.03
C THR A 416 29.71 -36.90 -6.91
N SER A 417 29.46 -35.83 -7.65
CA SER A 417 30.24 -34.59 -7.55
C SER A 417 29.98 -33.86 -6.23
N SER A 418 28.72 -33.82 -5.78
CA SER A 418 28.35 -33.29 -4.47
C SER A 418 29.04 -34.03 -3.31
N ARG A 419 29.07 -35.37 -3.34
CA ARG A 419 29.82 -36.19 -2.35
C ARG A 419 31.33 -35.91 -2.30
N ARG A 420 31.90 -35.42 -3.40
CA ARG A 420 33.31 -35.00 -3.50
C ARG A 420 33.55 -33.55 -3.03
N GLY A 421 32.53 -32.89 -2.47
CA GLY A 421 32.62 -31.52 -1.96
C GLY A 421 32.32 -30.43 -3.01
N CYS A 422 31.71 -30.79 -4.15
CA CYS A 422 31.18 -29.80 -5.09
C CYS A 422 29.90 -29.18 -4.53
N ASP A 423 29.80 -27.85 -4.59
CA ASP A 423 28.56 -27.13 -4.31
C ASP A 423 27.57 -27.38 -5.46
N VAL A 424 26.42 -27.99 -5.18
CA VAL A 424 25.47 -28.41 -6.21
C VAL A 424 24.10 -27.79 -5.95
N THR A 425 23.62 -27.02 -6.91
CA THR A 425 22.26 -26.49 -6.95
C THR A 425 21.49 -27.10 -8.12
N VAL A 426 20.34 -27.69 -7.84
CA VAL A 426 19.45 -28.29 -8.84
C VAL A 426 18.12 -27.54 -8.86
N VAL A 427 17.68 -27.14 -10.05
CA VAL A 427 16.57 -26.21 -10.24
C VAL A 427 15.56 -26.78 -11.23
N GLY A 428 14.30 -26.85 -10.82
CA GLY A 428 13.16 -27.30 -11.61
C GLY A 428 12.64 -28.68 -11.18
N ASN A 429 11.31 -28.80 -11.10
CA ASN A 429 10.59 -30.02 -10.68
C ASN A 429 11.17 -31.33 -11.25
N ALA A 430 11.40 -31.40 -12.56
CA ALA A 430 11.87 -32.62 -13.22
C ALA A 430 13.32 -32.98 -12.84
N ALA A 431 14.20 -31.99 -12.71
CA ALA A 431 15.58 -32.20 -12.31
C ALA A 431 15.66 -32.60 -10.82
N CYS A 432 14.89 -31.92 -9.96
CA CYS A 432 14.78 -32.26 -8.54
C CYS A 432 14.23 -33.67 -8.33
N LYS A 433 13.21 -34.07 -9.11
CA LYS A 433 12.66 -35.44 -9.07
C LYS A 433 13.69 -36.50 -9.46
N ALA A 434 14.49 -36.24 -10.50
CA ALA A 434 15.56 -37.16 -10.91
C ALA A 434 16.59 -37.36 -9.80
N ILE A 435 16.97 -36.31 -9.06
CA ILE A 435 17.85 -36.44 -7.88
C ILE A 435 17.17 -37.28 -6.78
N ALA A 436 15.92 -36.96 -6.44
CA ALA A 436 15.19 -37.65 -5.38
C ALA A 436 14.99 -39.15 -5.65
N GLU A 437 14.83 -39.56 -6.91
CA GLU A 437 14.70 -40.97 -7.31
C GLU A 437 16.02 -41.76 -7.25
N THR A 438 17.16 -41.06 -7.23
CA THR A 438 18.49 -41.67 -7.29
C THR A 438 19.17 -41.72 -5.91
N SER A 439 18.79 -40.82 -5.00
CA SER A 439 19.45 -40.64 -3.69
C SER A 439 18.79 -41.42 -2.56
N SER A 440 19.58 -42.17 -1.80
CA SER A 440 19.19 -42.72 -0.47
C SER A 440 19.42 -41.74 0.69
N THR A 441 20.11 -40.61 0.46
CA THR A 441 20.54 -39.65 1.50
C THR A 441 20.35 -38.19 1.03
N LEU A 442 19.20 -37.61 1.34
CA LEU A 442 18.70 -36.31 0.85
C LEU A 442 19.36 -35.04 1.45
N SER A 443 20.67 -34.98 1.73
CA SER A 443 21.27 -33.81 2.42
C SER A 443 22.36 -32.99 1.71
N LEU A 444 22.89 -33.43 0.55
CA LEU A 444 24.11 -32.80 -0.02
C LEU A 444 23.88 -31.81 -1.19
N CYS A 445 22.71 -31.84 -1.85
CA CYS A 445 22.37 -30.93 -2.95
C CYS A 445 21.30 -29.91 -2.53
N SER A 446 21.43 -28.65 -2.96
CA SER A 446 20.38 -27.64 -2.82
C SER A 446 19.33 -27.80 -3.93
N LEU A 447 18.08 -28.07 -3.57
CA LEU A 447 16.99 -28.35 -4.52
C LEU A 447 15.99 -27.18 -4.56
N HIS A 448 15.77 -26.61 -5.75
CA HIS A 448 14.79 -25.55 -5.99
C HIS A 448 13.78 -25.95 -7.06
N GLU A 449 12.59 -26.34 -6.64
CA GLU A 449 11.59 -26.89 -7.56
C GLU A 449 11.03 -25.88 -8.57
N ASN A 450 10.91 -24.61 -8.17
CA ASN A 450 10.34 -23.56 -9.00
C ASN A 450 11.41 -22.85 -9.83
N ALA A 451 11.65 -23.36 -11.03
CA ALA A 451 12.65 -22.78 -11.94
C ALA A 451 12.32 -21.34 -12.37
N SER A 452 11.06 -20.93 -12.38
CA SER A 452 10.66 -19.59 -12.85
C SER A 452 11.25 -18.48 -11.97
N VAL A 453 11.29 -18.67 -10.65
CA VAL A 453 11.87 -17.68 -9.73
C VAL A 453 13.38 -17.52 -9.97
N VAL A 454 14.07 -18.62 -10.21
CA VAL A 454 15.51 -18.64 -10.51
C VAL A 454 15.79 -18.00 -11.85
N TRP A 455 14.99 -18.32 -12.89
CA TRP A 455 15.14 -17.68 -14.19
C TRP A 455 14.93 -16.17 -14.12
N GLU A 456 13.90 -15.68 -13.43
CA GLU A 456 13.70 -14.22 -13.28
C GLU A 456 14.83 -13.55 -12.49
N PHE A 457 15.31 -14.21 -11.43
CA PHE A 457 16.46 -13.71 -10.65
C PHE A 457 17.74 -13.60 -11.49
N LEU A 458 18.08 -14.64 -12.26
CA LEU A 458 19.25 -14.65 -13.15
C LEU A 458 19.16 -13.63 -14.29
N LYS A 459 17.96 -13.14 -14.65
CA LYS A 459 17.79 -12.02 -15.59
C LYS A 459 18.23 -10.67 -14.99
N GLY A 460 18.61 -10.63 -13.71
CA GLY A 460 18.95 -9.42 -12.97
C GLY A 460 17.74 -8.55 -12.63
N ARG A 461 16.55 -9.15 -12.54
CA ARG A 461 15.33 -8.46 -12.13
C ARG A 461 15.14 -8.61 -10.63
N THR A 462 14.77 -7.52 -9.97
CA THR A 462 14.29 -7.58 -8.58
C THR A 462 13.00 -8.39 -8.55
N LEU A 463 12.98 -9.45 -7.73
CA LEU A 463 11.79 -10.26 -7.53
C LEU A 463 10.73 -9.44 -6.77
N PRO A 464 9.52 -9.27 -7.32
CA PRO A 464 8.52 -8.40 -6.69
C PRO A 464 8.11 -8.80 -5.27
N GLY A 465 7.98 -10.10 -5.00
CA GLY A 465 7.66 -10.59 -3.65
C GLY A 465 8.80 -10.41 -2.64
N THR A 466 10.04 -10.26 -3.11
CA THR A 466 11.20 -9.91 -2.26
C THR A 466 11.25 -8.40 -2.02
N ALA A 467 11.01 -7.60 -3.07
CA ALA A 467 10.93 -6.14 -2.96
C ALA A 467 9.77 -5.68 -2.05
N ALA A 468 8.67 -6.43 -2.00
CA ALA A 468 7.55 -6.13 -1.11
C ALA A 468 7.92 -6.17 0.38
N LEU A 469 9.01 -6.86 0.74
CA LEU A 469 9.51 -7.03 2.11
C LEU A 469 10.68 -6.07 2.44
N ASP A 470 11.10 -5.23 1.49
CA ASP A 470 12.20 -4.26 1.63
C ASP A 470 11.73 -2.99 2.36
N ARG A 471 11.33 -3.15 3.63
CA ARG A 471 10.72 -2.06 4.45
C ARG A 471 11.30 -1.95 5.87
N ALA A 472 12.56 -2.33 6.05
CA ALA A 472 13.18 -2.51 7.36
C ALA A 472 12.79 -1.45 8.42
N TYR A 473 12.02 -1.93 9.40
CA TYR A 473 11.67 -1.20 10.61
C TYR A 473 12.16 -2.01 11.83
N PRO A 474 13.01 -1.45 12.70
CA PRO A 474 13.88 -0.28 12.56
C PRO A 474 15.29 -0.64 12.04
N PHE A 475 15.98 0.34 11.44
CA PHE A 475 17.45 0.32 11.35
C PHE A 475 18.01 0.45 12.78
N ASP A 476 18.63 -0.61 13.30
CA ASP A 476 19.35 -0.54 14.57
C ASP A 476 20.70 0.15 14.34
N ILE A 477 20.77 1.44 14.67
CA ILE A 477 21.96 2.27 14.53
C ILE A 477 22.41 2.66 15.93
N ASP A 478 23.61 2.25 16.31
CA ASP A 478 24.22 2.72 17.55
C ASP A 478 24.75 4.15 17.37
N TRP A 479 23.87 5.12 17.60
CA TRP A 479 24.19 6.54 17.46
C TRP A 479 25.27 7.01 18.43
N LYS A 480 25.50 6.31 19.55
CA LYS A 480 26.57 6.64 20.50
C LYS A 480 27.95 6.26 19.98
N PHE A 481 28.01 5.27 19.09
CA PHE A 481 29.25 4.91 18.39
C PHE A 481 29.56 5.89 17.27
N ILE A 482 28.53 6.39 16.58
CA ILE A 482 28.68 7.29 15.43
C ILE A 482 28.98 8.72 15.88
N PHE A 483 28.19 9.26 16.82
CA PHE A 483 28.31 10.65 17.26
C PHE A 483 28.71 10.71 18.73
N ARG A 484 29.60 11.66 19.05
CA ARG A 484 30.05 11.89 20.44
C ARG A 484 28.88 12.24 21.37
N ASP A 485 27.94 13.05 20.89
CA ASP A 485 26.69 13.37 21.56
C ASP A 485 25.53 13.21 20.57
N PRO A 486 24.81 12.09 20.59
CA PRO A 486 23.71 11.84 19.66
C PRO A 486 22.44 12.64 20.00
N THR A 487 22.41 13.42 21.09
CA THR A 487 21.25 14.24 21.46
C THR A 487 21.22 15.61 20.77
N LEU A 488 22.34 16.01 20.16
CA LEU A 488 22.46 17.25 19.38
C LEU A 488 21.46 17.26 18.20
N PRO A 489 21.07 18.46 17.71
CA PRO A 489 20.27 18.59 16.50
C PRO A 489 20.90 17.84 15.32
N LEU A 490 20.05 17.34 14.41
CA LEU A 490 20.46 16.58 13.24
C LEU A 490 20.17 17.34 11.95
N ILE A 491 21.16 17.37 11.06
CA ILE A 491 21.04 17.81 9.67
C ILE A 491 21.21 16.58 8.77
N VAL A 492 20.31 16.39 7.82
CA VAL A 492 20.37 15.27 6.86
C VAL A 492 20.51 15.81 5.44
N ASP A 493 21.55 15.38 4.72
CA ASP A 493 21.73 15.69 3.29
C ASP A 493 21.42 14.45 2.44
N ILE A 494 20.39 14.53 1.60
CA ILE A 494 19.93 13.42 0.76
C ILE A 494 20.56 13.56 -0.63
N GLY A 495 21.26 12.52 -1.05
CA GLY A 495 22.10 12.55 -2.25
C GLY A 495 23.37 13.35 -2.01
N SER A 496 24.04 13.12 -0.87
CA SER A 496 25.16 13.95 -0.39
C SER A 496 26.39 13.96 -1.30
N GLY A 497 26.45 13.10 -2.33
CA GLY A 497 27.61 13.01 -3.23
C GLY A 497 28.88 12.77 -2.43
N ASN A 498 29.99 13.42 -2.81
CA ASN A 498 31.28 13.27 -2.13
C ASN A 498 31.34 13.99 -0.76
N GLY A 499 30.19 14.43 -0.23
CA GLY A 499 30.06 14.89 1.14
C GLY A 499 30.60 16.28 1.42
N LEU A 500 31.02 17.06 0.42
CA LEU A 500 31.61 18.38 0.66
C LEU A 500 30.69 19.35 1.41
N PHE A 501 29.39 19.29 1.14
CA PHE A 501 28.43 20.08 1.87
C PHE A 501 28.43 19.69 3.36
N ILE A 502 28.33 18.39 3.66
CA ILE A 502 28.40 17.87 5.02
C ILE A 502 29.72 18.25 5.70
N PHE A 503 30.87 18.06 5.05
CA PHE A 503 32.17 18.38 5.62
C PHE A 503 32.38 19.87 5.88
N GLY A 504 31.91 20.74 4.97
CA GLY A 504 31.97 22.18 5.17
C GLY A 504 31.06 22.63 6.32
N MET A 505 29.83 22.11 6.36
CA MET A 505 28.88 22.39 7.44
C MET A 505 29.40 21.91 8.80
N ALA A 506 30.05 20.74 8.86
CA ALA A 506 30.65 20.19 10.06
C ALA A 506 31.68 21.12 10.73
N ARG A 507 32.42 21.87 9.90
CA ARG A 507 33.44 22.83 10.37
C ARG A 507 32.82 24.13 10.89
N ILE A 508 31.68 24.53 10.35
CA ILE A 508 31.01 25.79 10.69
C ILE A 508 30.01 25.60 11.84
N GLN A 509 29.44 24.41 11.98
CA GLN A 509 28.43 24.07 12.99
C GLN A 509 28.86 22.86 13.83
N PRO A 510 29.80 23.02 14.78
CA PRO A 510 30.29 21.92 15.61
C PRO A 510 29.24 21.37 16.58
N ASP A 511 28.21 22.15 16.92
CA ASP A 511 27.16 21.82 17.88
C ASP A 511 25.95 21.09 17.25
N VAL A 512 26.13 20.55 16.04
CA VAL A 512 25.09 19.86 15.27
C VAL A 512 25.68 18.60 14.65
N ASN A 513 24.92 17.51 14.65
CA ASN A 513 25.29 16.28 13.97
C ASN A 513 24.79 16.28 12.53
N LEU A 514 25.61 15.78 11.62
CA LEU A 514 25.37 15.80 10.19
C LEU A 514 25.38 14.38 9.60
N LEU A 515 24.37 14.07 8.80
CA LEU A 515 24.18 12.75 8.21
C LEU A 515 23.99 12.84 6.70
N GLY A 516 24.93 12.29 5.93
CA GLY A 516 24.78 12.13 4.48
C GLY A 516 24.11 10.81 4.13
N LEU A 517 23.01 10.85 3.38
CA LEU A 517 22.34 9.67 2.83
C LEU A 517 22.59 9.60 1.33
N GLU A 518 23.34 8.61 0.87
CA GLU A 518 23.72 8.49 -0.54
C GLU A 518 23.48 7.06 -1.04
N ILE A 519 22.89 6.92 -2.22
CA ILE A 519 22.56 5.59 -2.78
C ILE A 519 23.81 4.90 -3.32
N ASN A 520 24.82 5.68 -3.72
CA ASN A 520 26.08 5.17 -4.24
C ASN A 520 27.04 4.75 -3.10
N LYS A 521 27.07 3.45 -2.82
CA LYS A 521 27.97 2.83 -1.83
C LYS A 521 29.45 3.21 -1.98
N LYS A 522 29.94 3.39 -3.21
CA LYS A 522 31.36 3.73 -3.44
C LYS A 522 31.67 5.14 -2.97
N VAL A 523 30.76 6.07 -3.23
CA VAL A 523 30.88 7.47 -2.81
C VAL A 523 30.82 7.55 -1.28
N VAL A 524 29.86 6.86 -0.65
CA VAL A 524 29.79 6.78 0.82
C VAL A 524 31.08 6.25 1.42
N LYS A 525 31.67 5.18 0.85
CA LYS A 525 32.95 4.67 1.31
C LYS A 525 34.04 5.74 1.28
N CYS A 526 34.19 6.45 0.16
CA CYS A 526 35.15 7.55 0.06
C CYS A 526 34.91 8.66 1.09
N CYS A 527 33.64 9.00 1.37
CA CYS A 527 33.30 9.98 2.40
C CYS A 527 33.68 9.51 3.80
N LEU A 528 33.47 8.23 4.13
CA LEU A 528 33.85 7.65 5.42
C LEU A 528 35.38 7.59 5.57
N ASP A 529 36.10 7.19 4.53
CA ASP A 529 37.57 7.18 4.52
C ASP A 529 38.13 8.60 4.77
N PHE A 530 37.58 9.61 4.09
CA PHE A 530 37.95 11.01 4.31
C PHE A 530 37.56 11.51 5.72
N LEU A 531 36.41 11.07 6.25
CA LEU A 531 35.97 11.44 7.59
C LEU A 531 37.00 11.00 8.65
N GLU A 532 37.51 9.77 8.53
CA GLU A 532 38.54 9.23 9.43
C GLU A 532 39.84 10.03 9.37
N GLU A 533 40.26 10.48 8.18
CA GLU A 533 41.45 11.32 8.01
C GLU A 533 41.25 12.76 8.53
N SER A 534 40.03 13.30 8.39
CA SER A 534 39.71 14.70 8.72
C SER A 534 39.50 14.97 10.21
N GLY A 535 39.25 13.93 11.02
CA GLY A 535 39.01 14.03 12.45
C GLY A 535 37.67 14.69 12.84
N LEU A 536 36.75 14.89 11.88
CA LEU A 536 35.42 15.43 12.14
C LEU A 536 34.57 14.39 12.90
N LYS A 537 34.03 14.76 14.07
CA LYS A 537 33.30 13.84 14.97
C LYS A 537 31.78 14.03 14.99
N ASN A 538 31.28 15.02 14.26
CA ASN A 538 29.87 15.38 14.17
C ASN A 538 29.29 15.09 12.76
N SER A 539 29.92 14.20 11.99
CA SER A 539 29.47 13.86 10.63
C SER A 539 29.52 12.36 10.38
N TYR A 540 28.59 11.84 9.59
CA TYR A 540 28.58 10.43 9.18
C TYR A 540 27.84 10.23 7.86
N PHE A 541 28.07 9.09 7.19
CA PHE A 541 27.45 8.77 5.90
C PHE A 541 26.88 7.35 5.88
N ILE A 542 25.70 7.19 5.28
CA ILE A 542 25.02 5.90 5.15
C ILE A 542 24.67 5.65 3.69
N ALA A 543 25.06 4.47 3.19
CA ALA A 543 24.71 4.04 1.86
C ALA A 543 23.29 3.46 1.80
N THR A 544 22.32 4.23 1.30
CA THR A 544 20.90 3.86 1.40
C THR A 544 20.00 4.51 0.35
N ASN A 545 18.81 3.95 0.15
CA ASN A 545 17.74 4.61 -0.60
C ASN A 545 16.86 5.43 0.35
N ALA A 546 17.10 6.74 0.43
CA ALA A 546 16.38 7.62 1.32
C ALA A 546 14.85 7.50 1.19
N THR A 547 14.31 7.25 -0.01
CA THR A 547 12.85 7.12 -0.21
C THR A 547 12.22 6.03 0.64
N SER A 548 12.90 4.89 0.84
CA SER A 548 12.38 3.76 1.63
C SER A 548 12.88 3.75 3.07
N THR A 549 14.03 4.37 3.36
CA THR A 549 14.72 4.19 4.64
C THR A 549 14.76 5.44 5.51
N PHE A 550 14.50 6.64 4.97
CA PHE A 550 14.62 7.91 5.69
C PHE A 550 13.84 7.90 7.00
N ARG A 551 12.56 7.50 6.98
CA ARG A 551 11.72 7.45 8.19
C ARG A 551 12.34 6.56 9.27
N SER A 552 12.79 5.37 8.89
CA SER A 552 13.34 4.38 9.82
C SER A 552 14.67 4.83 10.44
N ILE A 553 15.57 5.41 9.63
CA ILE A 553 16.86 5.93 10.08
C ILE A 553 16.66 7.14 10.99
N VAL A 554 15.86 8.12 10.56
CA VAL A 554 15.71 9.38 11.28
C VAL A 554 14.88 9.19 12.56
N SER A 555 13.85 8.34 12.56
CA SER A 555 13.06 8.06 13.77
C SER A 555 13.84 7.34 14.87
N SER A 556 14.96 6.67 14.56
CA SER A 556 15.81 6.05 15.59
C SER A 556 16.84 7.00 16.19
N TYR A 557 17.05 8.19 15.58
CA TYR A 557 17.99 9.18 16.07
C TYR A 557 17.41 9.92 17.29
N PRO A 558 18.15 10.08 18.40
CA PRO A 558 17.58 10.57 19.66
C PRO A 558 17.45 12.10 19.76
N GLY A 559 18.17 12.88 18.93
CA GLY A 559 18.03 14.33 18.85
C GLY A 559 16.96 14.80 17.85
N LYS A 560 16.83 16.11 17.65
CA LYS A 560 15.81 16.71 16.76
C LYS A 560 16.33 16.88 15.33
N LEU A 561 15.57 16.44 14.32
CA LEU A 561 15.84 16.78 12.91
C LEU A 561 15.53 18.25 12.66
N VAL A 562 16.53 19.07 12.32
CA VAL A 562 16.37 20.54 12.15
C VAL A 562 16.55 21.02 10.71
N LEU A 563 17.24 20.25 9.86
CA LEU A 563 17.39 20.58 8.44
C LEU A 563 17.44 19.29 7.60
N VAL A 564 16.73 19.29 6.49
CA VAL A 564 16.94 18.32 5.40
C VAL A 564 17.37 19.05 4.14
N SER A 565 18.53 18.73 3.59
CA SER A 565 18.98 19.28 2.30
C SER A 565 18.83 18.25 1.19
N ILE A 566 18.37 18.72 0.02
CA ILE A 566 18.26 17.93 -1.21
C ILE A 566 18.84 18.78 -2.34
N GLN A 567 20.10 18.52 -2.68
CA GLN A 567 20.87 19.35 -3.59
C GLN A 567 21.12 18.62 -4.90
N CYS A 568 20.59 19.17 -5.99
CA CYS A 568 20.77 18.68 -7.36
C CYS A 568 20.48 17.17 -7.50
N PRO A 569 19.27 16.71 -7.15
CA PRO A 569 18.95 15.30 -7.10
C PRO A 569 19.09 14.65 -8.49
N ASN A 570 20.02 13.69 -8.59
CA ASN A 570 20.38 12.97 -9.82
C ASN A 570 20.99 13.89 -10.91
N PRO A 571 22.31 14.15 -10.87
CA PRO A 571 23.00 15.02 -11.84
C PRO A 571 23.04 14.48 -13.29
N ASP A 572 22.60 13.24 -13.55
CA ASP A 572 22.67 12.64 -14.89
C ASP A 572 21.95 13.53 -15.93
N PHE A 573 22.72 14.00 -16.90
CA PHE A 573 22.40 15.10 -17.83
C PHE A 573 21.52 14.69 -19.00
N ASN A 574 21.34 13.39 -19.22
CA ASN A 574 20.93 12.91 -20.53
C ASN A 574 19.42 12.89 -20.74
N ARG A 575 18.61 12.86 -19.67
CA ARG A 575 17.14 12.84 -19.77
C ARG A 575 16.48 13.50 -18.56
N PRO A 576 15.94 14.72 -18.70
CA PRO A 576 15.25 15.42 -17.63
C PRO A 576 14.22 14.53 -16.92
N GLU A 577 13.51 13.66 -17.66
CA GLU A 577 12.50 12.72 -17.16
C GLU A 577 12.92 11.71 -16.08
N TYR A 578 14.23 11.44 -15.92
CA TYR A 578 14.72 10.48 -14.93
C TYR A 578 15.17 11.11 -13.61
N ARG A 579 15.22 12.44 -13.53
CA ARG A 579 15.52 13.18 -12.28
C ARG A 579 14.37 13.10 -11.25
N TRP A 580 13.25 12.45 -11.61
CA TRP A 580 11.95 12.53 -10.92
C TRP A 580 11.72 11.38 -9.92
N ARG A 581 12.63 10.40 -9.89
CA ARG A 581 12.46 9.20 -9.07
C ARG A 581 12.80 9.41 -7.59
N MET A 582 13.55 10.46 -7.24
CA MET A 582 14.07 10.65 -5.88
C MET A 582 13.03 11.18 -4.89
N LEU A 583 12.22 12.17 -5.28
CA LEU A 583 11.19 12.77 -4.42
C LEU A 583 9.85 12.06 -4.62
N GLN A 584 9.71 10.87 -4.03
CA GLN A 584 8.42 10.20 -3.91
C GLN A 584 7.63 10.76 -2.72
N THR A 585 6.30 10.66 -2.77
CA THR A 585 5.38 11.12 -1.71
C THR A 585 5.78 10.62 -0.33
N LEU A 586 6.16 9.35 -0.21
CA LEU A 586 6.57 8.75 1.07
C LEU A 586 7.78 9.45 1.71
N LEU A 587 8.75 9.89 0.90
CA LEU A 587 9.93 10.61 1.40
C LEU A 587 9.53 11.99 1.91
N ILE A 588 8.71 12.70 1.16
CA ILE A 588 8.26 14.06 1.51
C ILE A 588 7.40 14.02 2.76
N GLU A 589 6.47 13.06 2.86
CA GLU A 589 5.65 12.85 4.06
C GLU A 589 6.53 12.52 5.27
N ALA A 590 7.53 11.65 5.12
CA ALA A 590 8.45 11.33 6.21
C ALA A 590 9.29 12.54 6.65
N ILE A 591 9.78 13.37 5.71
CA ILE A 591 10.48 14.62 6.02
C ILE A 591 9.54 15.57 6.77
N ALA A 592 8.34 15.81 6.23
CA ALA A 592 7.36 16.73 6.84
C ALA A 592 6.94 16.28 8.25
N ASP A 593 6.80 14.97 8.48
CA ASP A 593 6.42 14.42 9.78
C ASP A 593 7.55 14.56 10.81
N LEU A 594 8.78 14.17 10.45
CA LEU A 594 9.90 14.04 11.39
C LEU A 594 10.70 15.33 11.61
N LEU A 595 10.63 16.29 10.69
CA LEU A 595 11.29 17.58 10.85
C LEU A 595 10.75 18.29 12.10
N ALA A 596 11.61 18.90 12.91
CA ALA A 596 11.19 19.64 14.10
C ALA A 596 10.41 20.90 13.71
N THR A 597 9.62 21.45 14.64
CA THR A 597 8.99 22.77 14.52
C THR A 597 10.05 23.82 14.15
N GLU A 598 9.78 24.70 13.18
CA GLU A 598 10.76 25.63 12.58
C GLU A 598 11.96 24.98 11.87
N GLY A 599 12.00 23.65 11.79
CA GLY A 599 12.99 22.93 11.01
C GLY A 599 12.83 23.23 9.52
N LYS A 600 13.92 23.18 8.77
CA LYS A 600 13.95 23.63 7.38
C LYS A 600 14.18 22.50 6.40
N VAL A 601 13.72 22.67 5.17
CA VAL A 601 14.11 21.88 4.00
C VAL A 601 14.78 22.81 3.00
N PHE A 602 16.03 22.53 2.68
CA PHE A 602 16.77 23.25 1.66
C PHE A 602 16.78 22.45 0.36
N ILE A 603 16.24 23.02 -0.71
CA ILE A 603 16.27 22.40 -2.04
C ILE A 603 17.05 23.28 -3.02
N GLN A 604 17.79 22.63 -3.91
CA GLN A 604 18.61 23.31 -4.90
C GLN A 604 18.69 22.51 -6.21
N SER A 605 18.66 23.19 -7.36
CA SER A 605 18.98 22.60 -8.66
C SER A 605 19.51 23.65 -9.64
N ASP A 606 20.37 23.23 -10.55
CA ASP A 606 20.84 23.97 -11.73
C ASP A 606 19.79 24.08 -12.85
N VAL A 607 18.68 23.34 -12.75
CA VAL A 607 17.60 23.35 -13.74
C VAL A 607 16.33 23.89 -13.11
N GLU A 608 15.87 25.04 -13.60
CA GLU A 608 14.68 25.74 -13.07
C GLU A 608 13.45 24.83 -13.03
N ALA A 609 13.19 24.09 -14.12
CA ALA A 609 12.05 23.18 -14.18
C ALA A 609 12.11 22.04 -13.15
N VAL A 610 13.31 21.64 -12.72
CA VAL A 610 13.50 20.64 -11.66
C VAL A 610 13.25 21.29 -10.30
N ALA A 611 13.86 22.44 -10.02
CA ALA A 611 13.65 23.18 -8.77
C ALA A 611 12.17 23.55 -8.54
N VAL A 612 11.49 24.05 -9.58
CA VAL A 612 10.04 24.33 -9.59
C VAL A 612 9.25 23.08 -9.24
N ARG A 613 9.57 21.93 -9.85
CA ARG A 613 8.86 20.68 -9.55
C ARG A 613 9.13 20.16 -8.15
N MET A 614 10.37 20.26 -7.65
CA MET A 614 10.70 19.88 -6.28
C MET A 614 9.88 20.71 -5.29
N ARG A 615 9.83 22.04 -5.50
CA ARG A 615 8.98 22.95 -4.74
C ARG A 615 7.52 22.50 -4.78
N ASP A 616 6.97 22.30 -5.97
CA ASP A 616 5.55 21.97 -6.14
C ASP A 616 5.20 20.62 -5.49
N GLN A 617 6.10 19.64 -5.56
CA GLN A 617 5.92 18.34 -4.92
C GLN A 617 5.99 18.45 -3.39
N PHE A 618 6.94 19.21 -2.84
CA PHE A 618 6.97 19.46 -1.40
C PHE A 618 5.69 20.15 -0.93
N MET A 619 5.24 21.20 -1.62
CA MET A 619 4.01 21.90 -1.26
C MET A 619 2.77 21.00 -1.36
N LYS A 620 2.75 20.06 -2.32
CA LYS A 620 1.65 19.11 -2.51
C LYS A 620 1.63 18.01 -1.45
N ASP A 621 2.75 17.30 -1.29
CA ASP A 621 2.82 16.06 -0.53
C ASP A 621 3.12 16.29 0.96
N SER A 622 3.56 17.50 1.35
CA SER A 622 3.75 17.84 2.78
C SER A 622 2.45 18.09 3.53
N LYS A 623 1.29 18.02 2.86
CA LYS A 623 -0.03 18.09 3.49
C LYS A 623 -0.22 19.35 4.35
N GLY A 624 0.26 20.49 3.85
CA GLY A 624 0.16 21.77 4.56
C GLY A 624 1.12 21.96 5.74
N LYS A 625 1.97 20.98 6.08
CA LYS A 625 2.92 21.09 7.21
C LYS A 625 4.14 21.97 6.92
N LEU A 626 4.41 22.26 5.65
CA LEU A 626 5.57 23.01 5.19
C LEU A 626 5.14 24.22 4.38
N ALA A 627 5.88 25.32 4.47
CA ALA A 627 5.67 26.52 3.68
C ALA A 627 6.99 27.10 3.17
N ILE A 628 6.94 27.77 2.02
CA ILE A 628 8.11 28.50 1.50
C ILE A 628 8.41 29.66 2.45
N LEU A 629 9.65 29.74 2.92
CA LEU A 629 10.10 30.86 3.74
C LEU A 629 10.09 32.14 2.90
N LYS A 630 9.18 33.05 3.23
CA LYS A 630 9.16 34.42 2.72
C LYS A 630 9.60 35.34 3.85
N ASP A 631 10.86 35.74 3.79
CA ASP A 631 11.35 37.00 4.37
C ASP A 631 11.40 37.12 5.91
N GLU A 632 12.49 36.65 6.53
CA GLU A 632 12.91 37.06 7.89
C GLU A 632 14.46 37.10 8.09
N THR A 633 15.26 36.95 7.03
CA THR A 633 16.74 37.02 7.11
C THR A 633 17.28 37.80 5.91
N ASP A 634 18.45 38.43 6.07
CA ASP A 634 19.26 39.22 5.08
C ASP A 634 19.61 38.49 3.74
N THR A 635 18.88 37.44 3.38
CA THR A 635 19.13 36.60 2.21
C THR A 635 18.61 37.29 0.95
N LYS A 636 19.50 37.65 0.02
CA LYS A 636 19.12 38.21 -1.29
C LYS A 636 18.35 37.18 -2.13
N VAL A 637 17.20 37.61 -2.66
CA VAL A 637 16.32 36.80 -3.49
C VAL A 637 16.14 37.51 -4.84
N ASP A 638 16.20 36.75 -5.94
CA ASP A 638 16.02 37.29 -7.29
C ASP A 638 14.55 37.70 -7.54
N SER A 639 14.29 38.37 -8.68
CA SER A 639 12.94 38.78 -9.08
C SER A 639 11.94 37.64 -9.26
N ARG A 640 12.40 36.38 -9.25
CA ARG A 640 11.60 35.16 -9.39
C ARG A 640 11.43 34.39 -8.08
N GLY A 641 11.99 34.88 -6.97
CA GLY A 641 11.84 34.25 -5.65
C GLY A 641 12.90 33.19 -5.32
N TRP A 642 13.99 33.11 -6.07
CA TRP A 642 15.11 32.18 -5.80
C TRP A 642 16.19 32.84 -4.96
N ILE A 643 16.74 32.08 -4.00
CA ILE A 643 17.85 32.53 -3.17
C ILE A 643 19.13 32.65 -4.03
N GLU A 644 19.71 33.85 -4.08
CA GLU A 644 20.85 34.17 -4.97
C GLU A 644 22.15 33.49 -4.54
N GLU A 645 22.44 33.50 -3.24
CA GLU A 645 23.67 32.96 -2.65
C GLU A 645 23.38 31.75 -1.76
N ASN A 646 24.32 30.82 -1.63
CA ASN A 646 24.15 29.68 -0.73
C ASN A 646 24.00 30.19 0.72
N PRO A 647 22.85 29.94 1.39
CA PRO A 647 22.55 30.56 2.68
C PRO A 647 23.44 30.03 3.83
N PHE A 648 24.18 28.96 3.60
CA PHE A 648 25.09 28.36 4.58
C PHE A 648 26.55 28.76 4.36
N GLY A 649 26.88 29.43 3.26
CA GLY A 649 28.27 29.71 2.87
C GLY A 649 29.09 28.46 2.51
N VAL A 650 28.44 27.30 2.38
CA VAL A 650 29.07 26.01 2.06
C VAL A 650 28.47 25.46 0.78
N GLN A 651 29.27 25.40 -0.27
CA GLN A 651 28.84 24.90 -1.56
C GLN A 651 28.99 23.37 -1.66
N SER A 652 28.01 22.70 -2.25
CA SER A 652 28.14 21.29 -2.63
C SER A 652 29.11 21.12 -3.81
N ASP A 653 29.58 19.88 -4.03
CA ASP A 653 30.40 19.53 -5.20
C ASP A 653 29.82 20.04 -6.52
N TRP A 654 28.52 19.79 -6.71
CA TRP A 654 27.80 20.17 -7.92
C TRP A 654 27.65 21.67 -8.05
N GLU A 655 27.37 22.35 -6.93
CA GLU A 655 27.20 23.79 -6.93
C GLU A 655 28.45 24.52 -7.40
N ARG A 656 29.63 24.12 -6.92
CA ARG A 656 30.90 24.68 -7.39
C ARG A 656 31.05 24.54 -8.90
N HIS A 657 30.79 23.35 -9.42
CA HIS A 657 30.89 23.05 -10.86
C HIS A 657 29.90 23.86 -11.72
N VAL A 658 28.70 24.17 -11.20
CA VAL A 658 27.70 24.99 -11.89
C VAL A 658 28.10 26.46 -11.88
N ILE A 659 28.53 26.97 -10.72
CA ILE A 659 28.95 28.37 -10.55
C ILE A 659 30.22 28.68 -11.36
N GLU A 660 31.21 27.79 -11.36
CA GLU A 660 32.47 27.95 -12.12
C GLU A 660 32.24 28.09 -13.64
N ARG A 661 31.13 27.52 -14.16
CA ARG A 661 30.75 27.61 -15.57
C ARG A 661 29.84 28.78 -15.89
N GLY A 662 29.44 29.57 -14.89
CA GLY A 662 28.56 30.72 -15.05
C GLY A 662 27.07 30.37 -15.20
N ASP A 663 26.68 29.15 -14.87
CA ASP A 663 25.29 28.68 -14.96
C ASP A 663 24.49 29.11 -13.70
N PRO A 664 23.18 29.38 -13.83
CA PRO A 664 22.35 29.78 -12.70
C PRO A 664 22.07 28.62 -11.74
N MET A 665 21.85 28.96 -10.47
CA MET A 665 21.44 28.01 -9.44
C MET A 665 20.12 28.45 -8.81
N TYR A 666 19.15 27.53 -8.79
CA TYR A 666 17.80 27.79 -8.28
C TYR A 666 17.68 27.18 -6.88
N ARG A 667 17.56 28.04 -5.87
CA ARG A 667 17.60 27.66 -4.46
C ARG A 667 16.35 28.09 -3.72
N LEU A 668 15.85 27.22 -2.85
CA LEU A 668 14.67 27.50 -2.06
C LEU A 668 14.83 26.95 -0.64
N MET A 669 14.39 27.75 0.33
CA MET A 669 14.21 27.33 1.70
C MET A 669 12.72 27.14 2.00
N ILE A 670 12.39 26.00 2.58
CA ILE A 670 11.03 25.65 3.02
C ILE A 670 11.11 25.48 4.54
N SER A 671 10.21 26.08 5.32
CA SER A 671 10.13 25.84 6.77
C SER A 671 9.01 24.87 7.07
N LYS A 672 9.21 24.03 8.09
CA LYS A 672 8.08 23.43 8.80
C LYS A 672 7.40 24.53 9.56
N LEU A 673 6.14 24.75 9.20
CA LEU A 673 5.33 25.75 9.88
C LEU A 673 5.35 25.44 11.38
N PRO A 674 5.46 26.47 12.24
CA PRO A 674 5.15 26.29 13.65
C PRO A 674 3.81 25.60 13.68
N TYR A 675 3.69 24.54 14.46
CA TYR A 675 2.47 23.77 14.57
C TYR A 675 1.31 24.76 14.67
N ALA A 676 0.56 24.93 13.58
CA ALA A 676 -0.63 25.77 13.53
C ALA A 676 -1.76 24.99 14.21
N GLY A 677 -1.47 24.41 15.37
CA GLY A 677 -2.44 23.90 16.33
C GLY A 677 -2.70 24.92 17.41
N GLY A 678 -2.66 26.21 17.07
CA GLY A 678 -3.71 27.09 17.52
C GLY A 678 -4.80 27.03 16.47
N ASN A 679 -5.96 26.47 16.79
CA ASN A 679 -7.17 26.84 16.05
C ASN A 679 -7.19 28.36 16.02
N ARG A 680 -7.49 28.96 14.85
CA ARG A 680 -7.82 30.38 14.81
C ARG A 680 -8.81 30.66 15.94
N GLU A 681 -8.55 31.64 16.79
CA GLU A 681 -9.44 31.97 17.93
C GLU A 681 -10.28 33.22 17.66
N ASP A 682 -9.90 34.05 16.69
CA ASP A 682 -10.63 35.27 16.37
C ASP A 682 -11.86 34.99 15.51
N THR A 683 -12.95 35.68 15.85
CA THR A 683 -14.22 35.65 15.13
C THR A 683 -14.05 36.03 13.65
N ILE A 684 -14.62 35.22 12.76
CA ILE A 684 -14.56 35.42 11.32
C ILE A 684 -15.73 36.31 10.88
N THR A 685 -15.43 37.45 10.26
CA THR A 685 -16.44 38.48 9.88
C THR A 685 -16.47 38.82 8.40
N TYR A 686 -15.64 38.16 7.58
CA TYR A 686 -15.41 38.55 6.18
C TYR A 686 -16.03 37.60 5.15
N ILE A 687 -16.79 36.58 5.56
CA ILE A 687 -17.43 35.64 4.62
C ILE A 687 -18.70 36.28 4.06
N PRO A 688 -18.82 36.49 2.74
CA PRO A 688 -20.01 37.14 2.15
C PRO A 688 -21.29 36.36 2.43
N GLY A 689 -22.32 37.06 2.90
CA GLY A 689 -23.64 36.47 3.22
C GLY A 689 -23.69 35.70 4.54
N VAL A 690 -22.56 35.53 5.23
CA VAL A 690 -22.45 34.81 6.50
C VAL A 690 -22.24 35.82 7.63
N PRO A 691 -23.11 35.86 8.65
CA PRO A 691 -22.89 36.63 9.87
C PRO A 691 -21.60 36.20 10.59
N ALA A 692 -21.13 37.02 11.53
CA ALA A 692 -19.94 36.71 12.32
C ALA A 692 -20.00 35.28 12.88
N ILE A 693 -18.94 34.50 12.61
CA ILE A 693 -18.89 33.08 12.94
C ILE A 693 -17.59 32.76 13.69
N GLU A 694 -17.72 32.03 14.79
CA GLU A 694 -16.57 31.57 15.56
C GLU A 694 -15.89 30.41 14.83
N PRO A 695 -14.55 30.31 14.87
CA PRO A 695 -13.83 29.20 14.25
C PRO A 695 -14.34 27.81 14.68
N VAL A 696 -14.76 27.66 15.93
CA VAL A 696 -15.34 26.40 16.47
C VAL A 696 -16.74 26.05 15.90
N ASP A 697 -17.41 27.01 15.28
CA ASP A 697 -18.72 26.83 14.65
C ASP A 697 -18.58 26.68 13.12
N MET A 698 -17.36 26.74 12.56
CA MET A 698 -17.06 26.43 11.15
C MET A 698 -17.20 24.92 10.88
N MET A 699 -17.13 24.48 9.63
CA MET A 699 -17.19 23.05 9.32
C MET A 699 -15.94 22.35 9.84
N SER A 700 -16.05 21.12 10.33
CA SER A 700 -14.90 20.38 10.92
C SER A 700 -13.65 20.36 10.03
N TYR A 701 -13.80 20.23 8.71
CA TYR A 701 -12.68 20.27 7.75
C TYR A 701 -12.08 21.67 7.51
N LEU A 702 -12.66 22.70 8.11
CA LEU A 702 -12.09 24.04 8.22
C LEU A 702 -11.57 24.34 9.63
N GLN A 703 -11.88 23.46 10.60
CA GLN A 703 -11.34 23.49 11.96
C GLN A 703 -10.10 22.61 12.10
N ASP A 704 -10.05 21.50 11.36
CA ASP A 704 -8.96 20.53 11.40
C ASP A 704 -7.68 21.10 10.79
N THR A 705 -6.58 20.83 11.46
CA THR A 705 -5.23 21.21 11.01
C THR A 705 -4.61 20.17 10.08
N ASP A 706 -5.14 18.94 10.12
CA ASP A 706 -4.74 17.85 9.22
C ASP A 706 -5.66 17.80 7.99
N THR A 707 -5.28 18.52 6.94
CA THR A 707 -6.00 18.51 5.67
C THR A 707 -5.71 17.28 4.81
N SER A 708 -4.96 16.31 5.32
CA SER A 708 -4.55 15.11 4.57
C SER A 708 -5.48 13.92 4.70
N THR A 709 -6.52 14.06 5.51
CA THR A 709 -7.48 12.99 5.69
C THR A 709 -8.26 12.79 4.38
N ILE A 710 -8.64 11.54 4.09
CA ILE A 710 -9.42 11.20 2.90
C ILE A 710 -10.71 12.03 2.83
N VAL A 711 -11.30 12.35 3.98
CA VAL A 711 -12.49 13.21 4.08
C VAL A 711 -12.20 14.63 3.57
N HIS A 712 -11.05 15.23 3.91
CA HIS A 712 -10.64 16.52 3.35
C HIS A 712 -10.43 16.43 1.84
N GLU A 713 -9.72 15.42 1.34
CA GLU A 713 -9.50 15.25 -0.10
C GLU A 713 -10.81 15.15 -0.89
N ILE A 714 -11.78 14.39 -0.37
CA ILE A 714 -13.12 14.26 -0.97
C ILE A 714 -13.85 15.62 -0.97
N ILE A 715 -13.85 16.34 0.14
CA ILE A 715 -14.57 17.62 0.28
C ILE A 715 -13.94 18.70 -0.60
N PHE A 716 -12.62 18.82 -0.61
CA PHE A 716 -11.91 19.77 -1.48
C PHE A 716 -12.10 19.45 -2.96
N LYS A 717 -12.10 18.16 -3.33
CA LYS A 717 -12.43 17.75 -4.68
C LYS A 717 -13.87 18.14 -5.05
N ALA A 718 -14.84 17.93 -4.17
CA ALA A 718 -16.21 18.36 -4.40
C ALA A 718 -16.31 19.88 -4.62
N PHE A 719 -15.53 20.68 -3.88
CA PHE A 719 -15.45 22.12 -4.13
C PHE A 719 -14.83 22.49 -5.48
N ASP A 720 -13.82 21.76 -5.95
CA ASP A 720 -13.27 21.99 -7.30
C ASP A 720 -14.31 21.64 -8.38
N ASP A 721 -15.03 20.53 -8.20
CA ASP A 721 -16.08 20.08 -9.13
C ASP A 721 -17.24 21.09 -9.20
N VAL A 722 -17.67 21.68 -8.06
CA VAL A 722 -18.71 22.74 -8.01
C VAL A 722 -18.33 23.96 -8.84
N ARG A 723 -17.04 24.32 -8.91
CA ARG A 723 -16.59 25.46 -9.73
C ARG A 723 -16.81 25.21 -11.23
N GLY A 724 -16.80 23.96 -11.66
CA GLY A 724 -17.08 23.55 -13.03
C GLY A 724 -18.57 23.42 -13.36
N ALA A 725 -19.46 23.41 -12.37
CA ALA A 725 -20.88 23.20 -12.57
C ALA A 725 -21.55 24.41 -13.26
N ASP A 726 -22.48 24.10 -14.19
CA ASP A 726 -23.34 25.09 -14.85
C ASP A 726 -24.43 25.59 -13.88
N PHE A 727 -24.97 24.67 -13.07
CA PHE A 727 -25.99 24.93 -12.07
C PHE A 727 -25.66 24.22 -10.74
N VAL A 728 -25.97 24.88 -9.62
CA VAL A 728 -25.89 24.31 -8.27
C VAL A 728 -27.30 24.23 -7.69
N ILE A 729 -27.70 23.03 -7.28
CA ILE A 729 -29.02 22.78 -6.69
C ILE A 729 -28.80 22.32 -5.26
N CYS A 730 -29.46 22.97 -4.31
CA CYS A 730 -29.28 22.69 -2.89
C CYS A 730 -30.63 22.45 -2.20
N ASN A 731 -30.68 21.41 -1.37
CA ASN A 731 -31.83 21.12 -0.52
C ASN A 731 -31.90 22.09 0.68
N THR A 732 -32.21 23.35 0.43
CA THR A 732 -32.42 24.40 1.44
C THR A 732 -33.58 25.30 0.99
N VAL A 733 -34.09 26.15 1.88
CA VAL A 733 -35.15 27.13 1.56
C VAL A 733 -34.60 28.54 1.63
N GLN A 734 -35.07 29.41 0.74
CA GLN A 734 -34.60 30.79 0.63
C GLN A 734 -34.73 31.56 1.96
N GLU A 735 -35.79 31.28 2.69
CA GLU A 735 -36.21 31.97 3.90
C GLU A 735 -35.32 31.68 5.11
N LEU A 736 -34.58 30.55 5.12
CA LEU A 736 -33.70 30.22 6.24
C LEU A 736 -32.34 30.91 6.16
N GLU A 737 -31.85 31.15 4.95
CA GLU A 737 -30.49 31.65 4.70
C GLU A 737 -30.44 32.67 3.53
N PRO A 738 -31.23 33.76 3.59
CA PRO A 738 -31.44 34.63 2.43
C PRO A 738 -30.16 35.36 2.00
N GLU A 739 -29.34 35.83 2.94
CA GLU A 739 -28.08 36.53 2.65
C GLU A 739 -27.03 35.59 2.04
N THR A 740 -26.88 34.39 2.59
CA THR A 740 -25.94 33.37 2.08
C THR A 740 -26.31 32.96 0.66
N ILE A 741 -27.59 32.68 0.39
CA ILE A 741 -28.05 32.29 -0.95
C ILE A 741 -27.83 33.44 -1.94
N SER A 742 -28.15 34.68 -1.54
CA SER A 742 -27.93 35.85 -2.40
C SER A 742 -26.45 36.02 -2.75
N ALA A 743 -25.55 35.83 -1.78
CA ALA A 743 -24.11 35.91 -2.01
C ALA A 743 -23.60 34.83 -2.98
N LEU A 744 -24.17 33.63 -2.94
CA LEU A 744 -23.83 32.54 -3.87
C LEU A 744 -24.40 32.77 -5.27
N GLN A 745 -25.62 33.29 -5.38
CA GLN A 745 -26.26 33.61 -6.66
C GLN A 745 -25.47 34.66 -7.47
N VAL A 746 -24.75 35.55 -6.79
CA VAL A 746 -23.80 36.48 -7.45
C VAL A 746 -22.65 35.75 -8.15
N LYS A 747 -22.29 34.54 -7.70
CA LYS A 747 -21.13 33.79 -8.20
C LYS A 747 -21.51 32.69 -9.19
N LYS A 748 -22.62 32.00 -8.95
CA LYS A 748 -23.06 30.83 -9.72
C LYS A 748 -24.59 30.77 -9.79
N PRO A 749 -25.18 30.21 -10.86
CA PRO A 749 -26.59 29.86 -10.90
C PRO A 749 -26.92 28.85 -9.78
N PHE A 750 -27.48 29.36 -8.69
CA PHE A 750 -27.72 28.63 -7.46
C PHE A 750 -29.22 28.59 -7.15
N PHE A 751 -29.76 27.40 -6.95
CA PHE A 751 -31.18 27.16 -6.70
C PHE A 751 -31.41 26.43 -5.39
N ALA A 752 -32.04 27.12 -4.44
CA ALA A 752 -32.57 26.54 -3.21
C ALA A 752 -33.94 25.92 -3.53
N ILE A 753 -34.05 24.59 -3.50
CA ILE A 753 -35.26 23.84 -3.93
C ILE A 753 -35.88 23.00 -2.82
N GLY A 754 -35.42 23.19 -1.58
CA GLY A 754 -35.83 22.40 -0.43
C GLY A 754 -37.17 22.83 0.17
N PRO A 755 -37.61 22.21 1.28
CA PRO A 755 -37.16 20.89 1.68
C PRO A 755 -37.62 19.82 0.67
N ILE A 756 -36.68 18.99 0.23
CA ILE A 756 -36.97 17.82 -0.61
C ILE A 756 -37.32 16.67 0.33
N PHE A 757 -38.60 16.32 0.36
CA PHE A 757 -39.08 15.20 1.13
C PHE A 757 -39.47 14.02 0.23
N PRO A 758 -39.29 12.76 0.65
CA PRO A 758 -39.71 11.59 -0.12
C PRO A 758 -41.20 11.64 -0.48
N SER A 759 -41.56 11.10 -1.65
CA SER A 759 -42.96 10.94 -2.06
C SER A 759 -43.71 10.13 -1.01
N GLY A 760 -44.76 10.72 -0.43
CA GLY A 760 -45.50 10.12 0.69
C GLY A 760 -45.06 10.56 2.09
N PHE A 761 -44.29 11.66 2.19
CA PHE A 761 -43.84 12.29 3.45
C PHE A 761 -44.91 12.40 4.55
N THR A 762 -46.19 12.51 4.18
CA THR A 762 -47.33 12.47 5.12
C THR A 762 -48.28 11.28 4.90
N LYS A 763 -48.16 10.52 3.80
CA LYS A 763 -49.01 9.35 3.48
C LYS A 763 -48.30 8.36 2.54
N THR A 764 -48.18 7.12 3.00
CA THR A 764 -47.83 5.85 2.28
C THR A 764 -46.37 5.58 1.93
N LYS A 765 -45.99 4.31 2.15
CA LYS A 765 -44.66 3.73 1.92
C LYS A 765 -44.21 3.90 0.46
N SER A 766 -43.06 4.55 0.25
CA SER A 766 -42.33 4.57 -1.02
C SER A 766 -41.99 3.14 -1.47
N SER A 767 -42.08 2.86 -2.78
CA SER A 767 -41.67 1.58 -3.39
C SER A 767 -40.15 1.46 -3.62
N VAL A 768 -39.39 2.54 -3.39
CA VAL A 768 -37.94 2.60 -3.55
C VAL A 768 -37.29 2.70 -2.18
N ALA A 769 -36.40 1.77 -1.85
CA ALA A 769 -35.62 1.80 -0.63
C ALA A 769 -34.64 2.98 -0.67
N THR A 770 -34.87 3.99 0.17
CA THR A 770 -34.00 5.16 0.34
C THR A 770 -33.07 5.05 1.54
N SER A 771 -33.14 3.93 2.28
CA SER A 771 -32.36 3.69 3.49
C SER A 771 -31.10 2.85 3.19
N LEU A 772 -29.97 3.23 3.81
CA LEU A 772 -28.74 2.43 3.82
C LEU A 772 -28.82 1.20 4.75
N TRP A 773 -29.87 1.13 5.57
CA TRP A 773 -30.02 0.14 6.64
C TRP A 773 -31.42 -0.49 6.66
N PRO A 774 -31.57 -1.78 7.05
CA PRO A 774 -32.87 -2.42 7.22
C PRO A 774 -33.73 -1.71 8.28
N GLU A 775 -34.92 -1.25 7.90
CA GLU A 775 -35.80 -0.51 8.80
C GLU A 775 -36.52 -1.44 9.78
N SER A 776 -36.49 -1.08 11.06
CA SER A 776 -37.29 -1.68 12.13
C SER A 776 -38.46 -0.76 12.49
N ASP A 777 -39.63 -1.34 12.75
CA ASP A 777 -40.81 -0.60 13.18
C ASP A 777 -40.86 -0.51 14.71
N CYS A 778 -40.87 0.71 15.25
CA CYS A 778 -41.02 0.98 16.68
C CYS A 778 -42.35 1.68 17.02
N THR A 779 -43.28 1.80 16.07
CA THR A 779 -44.54 2.54 16.23
C THR A 779 -45.39 1.97 17.36
N GLN A 780 -45.53 0.64 17.44
CA GLN A 780 -46.30 -0.02 18.51
C GLN A 780 -45.78 0.32 19.91
N TRP A 781 -44.47 0.48 20.09
CA TRP A 781 -43.90 0.88 21.37
C TRP A 781 -44.19 2.36 21.65
N LEU A 782 -44.06 3.22 20.63
CA LEU A 782 -44.36 4.65 20.73
C LEU A 782 -45.83 4.91 21.08
N ASP A 783 -46.77 4.11 20.56
CA ASP A 783 -48.21 4.19 20.85
C ASP A 783 -48.51 4.01 22.35
N THR A 784 -47.64 3.34 23.11
CA THR A 784 -47.80 3.14 24.56
C THR A 784 -47.36 4.32 25.41
N LYS A 785 -46.70 5.33 24.81
CA LYS A 785 -46.05 6.42 25.54
C LYS A 785 -46.87 7.71 25.46
N PRO A 786 -46.92 8.53 26.54
CA PRO A 786 -47.58 9.83 26.51
C PRO A 786 -47.03 10.77 25.43
N LYS A 787 -47.87 11.72 25.00
CA LYS A 787 -47.49 12.77 24.04
C LYS A 787 -46.25 13.53 24.51
N GLY A 788 -45.28 13.72 23.63
CA GLY A 788 -44.05 14.47 23.90
C GLY A 788 -43.13 13.88 24.98
N SER A 789 -43.33 12.63 25.40
CA SER A 789 -42.58 12.01 26.50
C SER A 789 -41.35 11.20 26.05
N VAL A 790 -41.13 11.07 24.74
CA VAL A 790 -40.05 10.24 24.16
C VAL A 790 -38.98 11.12 23.52
N LEU A 791 -37.72 10.86 23.88
CA LEU A 791 -36.55 11.39 23.18
C LEU A 791 -36.14 10.41 22.06
N TYR A 792 -36.09 10.89 20.82
CA TYR A 792 -35.51 10.13 19.71
C TYR A 792 -34.01 10.42 19.62
N ILE A 793 -33.18 9.40 19.40
CA ILE A 793 -31.72 9.55 19.28
C ILE A 793 -31.24 8.89 17.99
N SER A 794 -30.58 9.65 17.12
CA SER A 794 -29.98 9.15 15.88
C SER A 794 -28.82 10.04 15.41
N PHE A 795 -27.68 9.43 15.10
CA PHE A 795 -26.49 10.11 14.57
C PHE A 795 -26.36 9.94 13.04
N GLY A 796 -27.48 9.90 12.33
CA GLY A 796 -27.50 9.74 10.87
C GLY A 796 -27.11 8.33 10.43
N SER A 797 -26.91 8.13 9.12
CA SER A 797 -26.66 6.81 8.51
C SER A 797 -25.17 6.48 8.29
N TYR A 798 -24.28 7.46 8.54
CA TYR A 798 -22.85 7.38 8.24
C TYR A 798 -21.94 7.88 9.38
N ALA A 799 -22.36 8.85 10.21
CA ALA A 799 -21.45 9.45 11.21
C ALA A 799 -21.02 8.45 12.30
N HIS A 800 -19.77 8.54 12.74
CA HIS A 800 -19.22 7.74 13.83
C HIS A 800 -19.02 8.61 15.08
N ILE A 801 -19.40 8.08 16.25
CA ILE A 801 -19.20 8.69 17.56
C ILE A 801 -18.10 7.95 18.31
N SER A 802 -17.34 8.65 19.15
CA SER A 802 -16.35 7.98 20.01
C SER A 802 -17.04 7.06 21.03
N LYS A 803 -16.37 5.96 21.43
CA LYS A 803 -16.90 5.04 22.44
C LYS A 803 -17.20 5.76 23.76
N ASN A 804 -16.31 6.65 24.17
CA ASN A 804 -16.43 7.38 25.44
C ASN A 804 -17.65 8.32 25.41
N ASP A 805 -17.87 9.06 24.32
CA ASP A 805 -19.04 9.93 24.21
C ASP A 805 -20.33 9.13 24.18
N LEU A 806 -20.36 7.99 23.48
CA LEU A 806 -21.51 7.09 23.48
C LEU A 806 -21.85 6.57 24.88
N ILE A 807 -20.82 6.22 25.68
CA ILE A 807 -20.97 5.78 27.08
C ILE A 807 -21.53 6.91 27.95
N GLU A 808 -21.01 8.13 27.82
CA GLU A 808 -21.52 9.27 28.58
C GLU A 808 -22.97 9.62 28.19
N ILE A 809 -23.32 9.51 26.90
CA ILE A 809 -24.71 9.67 26.43
C ILE A 809 -25.62 8.59 27.02
N ALA A 810 -25.18 7.33 26.99
CA ALA A 810 -25.94 6.21 27.54
C ALA A 810 -26.20 6.39 29.05
N HIS A 811 -25.18 6.76 29.83
CA HIS A 811 -25.38 7.05 31.25
C HIS A 811 -26.27 8.28 31.48
N GLY A 812 -26.15 9.32 30.67
CA GLY A 812 -27.02 10.49 30.74
C GLY A 812 -28.49 10.17 30.47
N LEU A 813 -28.77 9.27 29.51
CA LEU A 813 -30.12 8.74 29.24
C LEU A 813 -30.69 7.95 30.44
N LEU A 814 -29.86 7.14 31.09
CA LEU A 814 -30.29 6.40 32.29
C LEU A 814 -30.58 7.32 33.47
N GLN A 815 -29.78 8.38 33.63
CA GLN A 815 -29.94 9.38 34.69
C GLN A 815 -31.13 10.31 34.46
N SER A 816 -31.46 10.66 33.21
CA SER A 816 -32.56 11.59 32.90
C SER A 816 -33.95 11.02 33.19
N LYS A 817 -34.08 9.69 33.25
CA LYS A 817 -35.33 8.94 33.44
C LYS A 817 -36.40 9.19 32.35
N ILE A 818 -36.04 9.84 31.25
CA ILE A 818 -36.92 10.06 30.07
C ILE A 818 -37.07 8.76 29.25
N ASN A 819 -38.23 8.59 28.59
CA ASN A 819 -38.42 7.48 27.64
C ASN A 819 -37.65 7.76 26.35
N PHE A 820 -37.09 6.74 25.70
CA PHE A 820 -36.30 6.99 24.49
C PHE A 820 -36.39 5.89 23.42
N VAL A 821 -36.21 6.32 22.17
CA VAL A 821 -35.90 5.44 21.04
C VAL A 821 -34.46 5.74 20.61
N PHE A 822 -33.57 4.76 20.76
CA PHE A 822 -32.16 4.95 20.41
C PHE A 822 -31.82 4.10 19.17
N VAL A 823 -31.54 4.79 18.07
CA VAL A 823 -30.96 4.19 16.86
C VAL A 823 -29.48 3.93 17.09
N LEU A 824 -29.13 2.65 17.26
CA LEU A 824 -27.78 2.18 17.48
C LEU A 824 -27.34 1.31 16.29
N ARG A 825 -26.73 1.96 15.29
CA ARG A 825 -26.17 1.24 14.15
C ARG A 825 -25.00 0.34 14.58
N PRO A 826 -24.80 -0.82 13.93
CA PRO A 826 -23.66 -1.70 14.22
C PRO A 826 -22.30 -1.01 14.06
N ASP A 827 -22.22 -0.02 13.17
CA ASP A 827 -20.99 0.71 12.84
C ASP A 827 -20.84 2.05 13.58
N VAL A 828 -21.75 2.41 14.50
CA VAL A 828 -21.80 3.76 15.07
C VAL A 828 -20.52 4.18 15.82
N VAL A 829 -19.72 3.24 16.32
CA VAL A 829 -18.38 3.47 16.92
C VAL A 829 -17.29 2.79 16.10
N SER A 830 -17.34 1.46 16.03
CA SER A 830 -16.50 0.59 15.21
C SER A 830 -17.28 -0.69 14.91
N VAL A 831 -17.04 -1.31 13.76
CA VAL A 831 -17.70 -2.57 13.35
C VAL A 831 -17.29 -3.73 14.27
N ASP A 832 -16.11 -3.62 14.91
CA ASP A 832 -15.46 -4.69 15.69
C ASP A 832 -15.70 -4.59 17.21
N ASP A 833 -16.54 -3.66 17.69
CA ASP A 833 -16.84 -3.51 19.12
C ASP A 833 -18.23 -4.08 19.47
N PRO A 834 -18.32 -5.29 20.04
CA PRO A 834 -19.59 -5.88 20.44
C PRO A 834 -20.23 -5.17 21.64
N ASN A 835 -19.44 -4.49 22.48
CA ASN A 835 -19.85 -3.87 23.74
C ASN A 835 -19.92 -2.34 23.61
N ARG A 836 -20.87 -1.85 22.80
CA ARG A 836 -21.06 -0.43 22.47
C ARG A 836 -21.67 0.40 23.60
N LEU A 837 -22.49 -0.23 24.45
CA LEU A 837 -23.18 0.42 25.56
C LEU A 837 -22.62 -0.07 26.90
N PRO A 838 -22.76 0.72 27.99
CA PRO A 838 -22.33 0.31 29.32
C PRO A 838 -23.00 -1.01 29.76
N GLU A 839 -22.27 -1.79 30.55
CA GLU A 839 -22.82 -3.01 31.16
C GLU A 839 -24.08 -2.68 31.98
N GLY A 840 -25.12 -3.50 31.83
CA GLY A 840 -26.41 -3.29 32.50
C GLY A 840 -27.34 -2.26 31.84
N PHE A 841 -26.92 -1.55 30.78
CA PHE A 841 -27.75 -0.52 30.13
C PHE A 841 -29.10 -1.07 29.64
N SER A 842 -29.10 -2.23 28.96
CA SER A 842 -30.33 -2.83 28.42
C SER A 842 -31.32 -3.22 29.53
N GLU A 843 -30.83 -3.75 30.65
CA GLU A 843 -31.67 -4.13 31.78
C GLU A 843 -32.24 -2.90 32.51
N GLU A 844 -31.42 -1.86 32.76
CA GLU A 844 -31.88 -0.63 33.43
C GLU A 844 -32.81 0.23 32.56
N SER A 845 -32.75 0.07 31.23
CA SER A 845 -33.55 0.83 30.28
C SER A 845 -34.80 0.11 29.78
N LYS A 846 -34.98 -1.18 30.07
CA LYS A 846 -36.00 -2.06 29.46
C LYS A 846 -37.44 -1.52 29.44
N ASP A 847 -37.87 -0.82 30.49
CA ASP A 847 -39.24 -0.29 30.58
C ASP A 847 -39.42 1.09 29.91
N ARG A 848 -38.31 1.79 29.65
CA ARG A 848 -38.29 3.21 29.21
C ARG A 848 -37.66 3.42 27.84
N GLY A 849 -36.82 2.49 27.38
CA GLY A 849 -36.03 2.62 26.17
C GLY A 849 -36.23 1.45 25.22
N ILE A 850 -36.19 1.72 23.92
CA ILE A 850 -36.03 0.69 22.89
C ILE A 850 -34.77 0.98 22.07
N LEU A 851 -33.95 -0.06 21.89
CA LEU A 851 -32.77 -0.04 21.05
C LEU A 851 -33.13 -0.65 19.69
N ILE A 852 -32.88 0.09 18.62
CA ILE A 852 -33.15 -0.35 17.24
C ILE A 852 -31.94 -0.05 16.37
N GLN A 853 -31.68 -0.90 15.36
CA GLN A 853 -30.55 -0.67 14.46
C GLN A 853 -30.79 0.50 13.52
N TRP A 854 -32.02 0.58 12.99
CA TRP A 854 -32.47 1.62 12.08
C TRP A 854 -33.99 1.68 12.04
N CYS A 855 -34.54 2.85 11.70
CA CYS A 855 -35.97 3.06 11.50
C CYS A 855 -36.21 4.11 10.43
N CYS A 856 -37.46 4.20 9.97
CA CYS A 856 -37.92 5.33 9.19
C CYS A 856 -37.96 6.58 10.08
N GLN A 857 -36.89 7.40 10.07
CA GLN A 857 -36.72 8.56 10.95
C GLN A 857 -37.93 9.48 10.94
N ILE A 858 -38.47 9.77 9.75
CA ILE A 858 -39.65 10.62 9.61
C ILE A 858 -40.90 10.04 10.30
N GLN A 859 -41.11 8.72 10.24
CA GLN A 859 -42.24 8.09 10.95
C GLN A 859 -42.10 8.27 12.46
N VAL A 860 -40.89 8.11 12.99
CA VAL A 860 -40.61 8.31 14.41
C VAL A 860 -40.79 9.77 14.80
N LEU A 861 -40.17 10.72 14.08
CA LEU A 861 -40.29 12.16 14.36
C LEU A 861 -41.72 12.68 14.23
N SER A 862 -42.52 12.11 13.32
CA SER A 862 -43.94 12.48 13.16
C SER A 862 -44.86 11.92 14.25
N HIS A 863 -44.37 10.99 15.07
CA HIS A 863 -45.19 10.32 16.08
C HIS A 863 -45.47 11.25 17.28
N PRO A 864 -46.72 11.40 17.75
CA PRO A 864 -47.08 12.33 18.83
C PRO A 864 -46.33 12.13 20.15
N ALA A 865 -45.88 10.90 20.43
CA ALA A 865 -45.10 10.58 21.63
C ALA A 865 -43.70 11.21 21.63
N VAL A 866 -43.12 11.53 20.47
CA VAL A 866 -41.78 12.11 20.37
C VAL A 866 -41.82 13.60 20.72
N GLY A 867 -41.04 13.99 21.73
CA GLY A 867 -40.97 15.36 22.25
C GLY A 867 -39.63 16.06 22.04
N GLY A 868 -38.59 15.32 21.64
CA GLY A 868 -37.26 15.86 21.37
C GLY A 868 -36.41 14.92 20.52
N PHE A 869 -35.38 15.47 19.90
CA PHE A 869 -34.47 14.73 19.02
C PHE A 869 -33.00 15.01 19.33
N LEU A 870 -32.27 14.02 19.85
CA LEU A 870 -30.80 14.07 19.91
C LEU A 870 -30.21 13.65 18.57
N THR A 871 -29.51 14.60 17.93
CA THR A 871 -29.00 14.46 16.57
C THR A 871 -27.57 14.97 16.43
N HIS A 872 -26.84 14.36 15.50
CA HIS A 872 -25.58 14.86 14.99
C HIS A 872 -25.70 16.12 14.11
N CYS A 873 -26.88 16.72 13.96
CA CYS A 873 -27.10 17.96 13.18
C CYS A 873 -26.87 17.80 11.66
N GLY A 874 -27.16 16.63 11.10
CA GLY A 874 -27.26 16.46 9.65
C GLY A 874 -28.41 17.30 9.06
N TRP A 875 -28.19 17.95 7.92
CA TRP A 875 -29.11 18.94 7.36
C TRP A 875 -30.53 18.40 7.08
N ASN A 876 -30.63 17.23 6.45
CA ASN A 876 -31.94 16.59 6.21
C ASN A 876 -32.68 16.24 7.52
N SER A 877 -31.95 15.76 8.53
CA SER A 877 -32.53 15.49 9.87
C SER A 877 -33.06 16.77 10.54
N ILE A 878 -32.39 17.91 10.33
CA ILE A 878 -32.85 19.22 10.81
C ILE A 878 -34.15 19.63 10.10
N LEU A 879 -34.21 19.52 8.77
CA LEU A 879 -35.42 19.85 8.00
C LEU A 879 -36.61 18.98 8.41
N GLU A 880 -36.40 17.67 8.60
CA GLU A 880 -37.43 16.75 9.11
C GLU A 880 -37.89 17.12 10.53
N SER A 881 -36.95 17.44 11.43
CA SER A 881 -37.28 17.84 12.81
C SER A 881 -38.08 19.14 12.86
N ILE A 882 -37.71 20.13 12.06
CA ILE A 882 -38.45 21.40 11.91
C ILE A 882 -39.85 21.11 11.39
N TRP A 883 -39.98 20.27 10.35
CA TRP A 883 -41.28 19.93 9.78
C TRP A 883 -42.20 19.22 10.78
N CYS A 884 -41.63 18.34 11.61
CA CYS A 884 -42.35 17.64 12.68
C CYS A 884 -42.53 18.49 13.95
N SER A 885 -41.96 19.70 14.01
CA SER A 885 -41.97 20.58 15.18
C SER A 885 -41.36 19.92 16.43
N VAL A 886 -40.33 19.11 16.24
CA VAL A 886 -39.58 18.43 17.31
C VAL A 886 -38.29 19.20 17.61
N PRO A 887 -38.11 19.76 18.82
CA PRO A 887 -36.89 20.49 19.18
C PRO A 887 -35.69 19.56 19.34
N MET A 888 -34.49 20.10 19.16
CA MET A 888 -33.27 19.28 19.00
C MET A 888 -32.27 19.42 20.16
N LEU A 889 -31.62 18.31 20.49
CA LEU A 889 -30.35 18.28 21.21
C LEU A 889 -29.23 18.04 20.19
N CYS A 890 -28.33 19.00 20.08
CA CYS A 890 -27.26 19.02 19.10
C CYS A 890 -25.99 18.38 19.67
N PHE A 891 -25.44 17.42 18.92
CA PHE A 891 -24.15 16.80 19.19
C PHE A 891 -23.37 16.61 17.88
N PRO A 892 -22.83 17.70 17.29
CA PRO A 892 -22.15 17.63 15.99
C PRO A 892 -20.89 16.77 16.07
N LEU A 893 -20.66 15.95 15.04
CA LEU A 893 -19.56 14.99 14.96
C LEU A 893 -18.55 15.35 13.86
N LEU A 894 -19.01 15.72 12.67
CA LEU A 894 -18.15 16.03 11.52
C LEU A 894 -18.84 16.92 10.46
N THR A 895 -18.14 17.19 9.37
CA THR A 895 -18.58 18.02 8.23
C THR A 895 -19.18 19.37 8.65
N ASP A 896 -20.33 19.72 8.09
CA ASP A 896 -21.16 20.91 8.27
C ASP A 896 -21.95 20.92 9.59
N GLN A 897 -21.89 19.86 10.39
CA GLN A 897 -22.76 19.67 11.55
C GLN A 897 -22.54 20.74 12.63
N PHE A 898 -21.31 21.23 12.81
CA PHE A 898 -20.97 22.29 13.75
C PHE A 898 -21.67 23.62 13.39
N THR A 899 -21.65 23.96 12.11
CA THR A 899 -22.33 25.14 11.58
C THR A 899 -23.85 24.98 11.65
N ASN A 900 -24.35 23.79 11.32
CA ASN A 900 -25.77 23.47 11.48
C ASN A 900 -26.22 23.57 12.94
N ARG A 901 -25.38 23.15 13.90
CA ARG A 901 -25.63 23.33 15.33
C ARG A 901 -25.72 24.80 15.70
N LYS A 902 -24.86 25.67 15.17
CA LYS A 902 -24.93 27.13 15.42
C LYS A 902 -26.28 27.68 14.96
N LEU A 903 -26.73 27.31 13.75
CA LEU A 903 -28.05 27.71 13.25
C LEU A 903 -29.17 27.25 14.18
N VAL A 904 -29.17 25.98 14.58
CA VAL A 904 -30.21 25.39 15.42
C VAL A 904 -30.25 26.00 16.83
N VAL A 905 -29.09 26.19 17.46
CA VAL A 905 -28.99 26.57 18.88
C VAL A 905 -28.95 28.08 19.05
N ASP A 906 -28.14 28.77 18.26
CA ASP A 906 -27.81 30.18 18.51
C ASP A 906 -28.70 31.11 17.67
N ASP A 907 -28.94 30.77 16.40
CA ASP A 907 -29.64 31.67 15.46
C ASP A 907 -31.16 31.46 15.51
N TRP A 908 -31.63 30.23 15.33
CA TRP A 908 -33.06 29.88 15.33
C TRP A 908 -33.60 29.56 16.72
N LYS A 909 -32.72 29.23 17.68
CA LYS A 909 -33.08 28.92 19.07
C LYS A 909 -34.14 27.80 19.19
N ILE A 910 -34.02 26.79 18.35
CA ILE A 910 -34.93 25.62 18.29
C ILE A 910 -34.32 24.36 18.95
N GLY A 911 -33.20 24.51 19.65
CA GLY A 911 -32.52 23.40 20.30
C GLY A 911 -31.44 23.80 21.29
N LEU A 912 -30.80 22.78 21.87
CA LEU A 912 -29.76 22.91 22.88
C LEU A 912 -28.52 22.12 22.47
N ASN A 913 -27.33 22.64 22.80
CA ASN A 913 -26.08 21.90 22.61
C ASN A 913 -25.77 21.02 23.82
N ILE A 914 -25.35 19.76 23.57
CA ILE A 914 -24.93 18.83 24.64
C ILE A 914 -23.49 19.12 25.11
N GLY A 915 -22.60 19.61 24.25
CA GLY A 915 -21.24 20.00 24.62
C GLY A 915 -20.41 20.53 23.45
N ARG A 916 -19.31 21.25 23.72
CA ARG A 916 -18.38 21.78 22.69
C ARG A 916 -17.02 21.08 22.65
N LYS A 917 -16.66 20.28 23.68
CA LYS A 917 -15.36 19.59 23.79
C LYS A 917 -15.56 18.14 24.24
N GLN A 918 -15.58 17.91 25.55
CA GLN A 918 -15.94 16.64 26.18
C GLN A 918 -17.31 16.79 26.82
N ILE A 919 -18.12 15.74 26.73
CA ILE A 919 -19.42 15.66 27.39
C ILE A 919 -19.32 14.83 28.66
N THR A 920 -20.14 15.15 29.65
CA THR A 920 -20.31 14.32 30.84
C THR A 920 -21.75 13.81 30.89
N ARG A 921 -21.96 12.62 31.44
CA ARG A 921 -23.30 12.04 31.66
C ARG A 921 -24.24 12.96 32.41
N LYS A 922 -23.71 13.77 33.34
CA LYS A 922 -24.47 14.76 34.09
C LYS A 922 -24.97 15.86 33.17
N ASP A 923 -24.08 16.44 32.36
CA ASP A 923 -24.45 17.49 31.39
C ASP A 923 -25.47 16.96 30.39
N VAL A 924 -25.26 15.73 29.87
CA VAL A 924 -26.22 15.07 28.98
C VAL A 924 -27.58 14.94 29.65
N SER A 925 -27.63 14.43 30.88
CA SER A 925 -28.87 14.24 31.63
C SER A 925 -29.63 15.55 31.85
N GLU A 926 -28.94 16.60 32.31
CA GLU A 926 -29.53 17.91 32.56
C GLU A 926 -30.08 18.56 31.29
N LYS A 927 -29.38 18.43 30.16
CA LYS A 927 -29.84 18.94 28.86
C LYS A 927 -31.04 18.18 28.32
N ILE A 928 -31.07 16.85 28.50
CA ILE A 928 -32.24 16.03 28.17
C ILE A 928 -33.45 16.47 28.99
N ILE A 929 -33.30 16.58 30.31
CA ILE A 929 -34.39 17.01 31.19
C ILE A 929 -34.90 18.39 30.78
N ARG A 930 -34.01 19.35 30.53
CA ARG A 930 -34.40 20.71 30.12
C ARG A 930 -35.16 20.74 28.80
N LEU A 931 -34.71 19.99 27.77
CA LEU A 931 -35.41 19.97 26.48
C LEU A 931 -36.81 19.35 26.61
N MET A 932 -36.91 18.27 27.39
CA MET A 932 -38.12 17.45 27.51
C MET A 932 -39.13 17.99 28.52
N ASP A 933 -38.71 18.83 29.46
CA ASP A 933 -39.59 19.46 30.45
C ASP A 933 -40.59 20.44 29.81
N GLU A 934 -41.82 20.46 30.32
CA GLU A 934 -42.92 21.24 29.74
C GLU A 934 -42.67 22.76 29.80
N LYS A 935 -42.08 23.25 30.91
CA LYS A 935 -41.87 24.68 31.14
C LYS A 935 -40.58 25.17 30.49
N SER A 936 -39.46 24.53 30.81
CA SER A 936 -38.14 24.96 30.35
C SER A 936 -37.86 24.59 28.89
N GLY A 937 -38.55 23.58 28.34
CA GLY A 937 -38.52 23.26 26.91
C GLY A 937 -39.52 24.06 26.06
N TYR A 938 -40.40 24.86 26.68
CA TYR A 938 -41.47 25.59 25.97
C TYR A 938 -40.92 26.56 24.92
N GLU A 939 -39.81 27.24 25.24
CA GLU A 939 -39.15 28.18 24.32
C GLU A 939 -38.80 27.53 22.98
N PHE A 940 -38.13 26.36 23.00
CA PHE A 940 -37.71 25.66 21.77
C PHE A 940 -38.90 25.16 20.96
N ARG A 941 -39.95 24.67 21.63
CA ARG A 941 -41.19 24.21 20.98
C ARG A 941 -41.96 25.36 20.34
N LYS A 942 -41.91 26.55 20.93
CA LYS A 942 -42.52 27.74 20.34
C LYS A 942 -41.73 28.21 19.12
N GLU A 943 -40.41 28.35 19.25
CA GLU A 943 -39.56 28.85 18.15
C GLU A 943 -39.57 27.90 16.94
N ILE A 944 -39.54 26.58 17.15
CA ILE A 944 -39.54 25.62 16.03
C ILE A 944 -40.83 25.65 15.20
N VAL A 945 -41.96 26.02 15.81
CA VAL A 945 -43.22 26.22 15.08
C VAL A 945 -43.15 27.45 14.18
N GLU A 946 -42.46 28.51 14.61
CA GLU A 946 -42.24 29.69 13.77
C GLU A 946 -41.28 29.39 12.61
N VAL A 947 -40.18 28.69 12.87
CA VAL A 947 -39.22 28.27 11.82
C VAL A 947 -39.88 27.32 10.82
N LYS A 948 -40.77 26.43 11.27
CA LYS A 948 -41.57 25.55 10.40
C LYS A 948 -42.40 26.32 9.38
N LYS A 949 -42.98 27.48 9.76
CA LYS A 949 -43.75 28.30 8.81
C LYS A 949 -42.90 28.75 7.62
N ALA A 950 -41.59 28.96 7.80
CA ALA A 950 -40.68 29.30 6.72
C ALA A 950 -40.59 28.17 5.69
N LEU A 951 -40.41 26.92 6.15
CA LEU A 951 -40.42 25.74 5.27
C LEU A 951 -41.78 25.56 4.58
N GLU A 952 -42.88 25.70 5.31
CA GLU A 952 -44.23 25.59 4.74
C GLU A 952 -44.49 26.65 3.68
N ASN A 953 -44.05 27.89 3.90
CA ASN A 953 -44.20 28.99 2.93
C ASN A 953 -43.35 28.76 1.68
N ALA A 954 -42.12 28.25 1.82
CA ALA A 954 -41.25 27.91 0.71
C ALA A 954 -41.83 26.81 -0.19
N SER A 955 -42.50 25.81 0.42
CA SER A 955 -43.11 24.66 -0.26
C SER A 955 -44.54 24.89 -0.79
N LYS A 956 -45.17 26.04 -0.54
CA LYS A 956 -46.51 26.35 -1.10
C LYS A 956 -46.45 26.49 -2.62
N ASN A 957 -47.62 26.41 -3.27
CA ASN A 957 -47.75 26.81 -4.67
C ASN A 957 -47.26 28.26 -4.81
N ASP A 958 -46.35 28.50 -5.75
CA ASP A 958 -45.64 29.79 -5.94
C ASP A 958 -44.68 30.20 -4.80
N GLY A 959 -44.36 29.27 -3.90
CA GLY A 959 -43.31 29.44 -2.89
C GLY A 959 -41.91 29.54 -3.49
N SER A 960 -40.93 29.96 -2.68
CA SER A 960 -39.55 30.18 -3.12
C SER A 960 -38.95 28.94 -3.79
N SER A 961 -39.19 27.75 -3.24
CA SER A 961 -38.62 26.50 -3.73
C SER A 961 -39.21 26.05 -5.07
N GLU A 962 -40.53 26.19 -5.25
CA GLU A 962 -41.21 25.85 -6.51
C GLU A 962 -40.79 26.83 -7.62
N ARG A 963 -40.67 28.12 -7.29
CA ARG A 963 -40.17 29.14 -8.24
C ARG A 963 -38.72 28.86 -8.64
N ASN A 964 -37.85 28.56 -7.68
CA ASN A 964 -36.45 28.23 -7.95
C ASN A 964 -36.31 26.94 -8.79
N LEU A 965 -37.11 25.91 -8.50
CA LEU A 965 -37.12 24.68 -9.28
C LEU A 965 -37.63 24.92 -10.71
N SER A 966 -38.70 25.70 -10.86
CA SER A 966 -39.24 26.07 -12.16
C SER A 966 -38.24 26.89 -12.98
N GLN A 967 -37.56 27.84 -12.34
CA GLN A 967 -36.51 28.63 -12.96
C GLN A 967 -35.36 27.75 -13.42
N PHE A 968 -34.85 26.87 -12.55
CA PHE A 968 -33.82 25.89 -12.91
C PHE A 968 -34.22 25.03 -14.12
N VAL A 969 -35.44 24.49 -14.13
CA VAL A 969 -35.93 23.66 -15.24
C VAL A 969 -35.98 24.45 -16.55
N ASN A 970 -36.41 25.71 -16.50
CA ASN A 970 -36.44 26.58 -17.67
C ASN A 970 -35.03 26.89 -18.18
N GLU A 971 -34.11 27.27 -17.30
CA GLU A 971 -32.71 27.53 -17.65
C GLU A 971 -32.01 26.29 -18.21
N LEU A 972 -32.26 25.11 -17.62
CA LEU A 972 -31.74 23.84 -18.10
C LEU A 972 -32.25 23.51 -19.51
N LYS A 973 -33.55 23.73 -19.79
CA LYS A 973 -34.11 23.53 -21.14
C LYS A 973 -33.45 24.44 -22.17
N VAL A 974 -33.21 25.71 -21.81
CA VAL A 974 -32.49 26.66 -22.68
C VAL A 974 -31.06 26.20 -22.94
N LEU A 975 -30.35 25.71 -21.91
CA LEU A 975 -28.98 25.21 -22.06
C LEU A 975 -28.92 23.97 -22.97
N ILE A 976 -29.86 23.03 -22.80
CA ILE A 976 -29.96 21.84 -23.64
C ILE A 976 -30.30 22.22 -25.09
N GLY A 977 -31.19 23.19 -25.32
CA GLY A 977 -31.54 23.64 -26.66
C GLY A 977 -30.42 24.38 -27.41
N LYS A 978 -29.36 24.80 -26.71
CA LYS A 978 -28.17 25.45 -27.29
C LYS A 978 -27.01 24.47 -27.59
N LYS A 979 -27.06 23.24 -27.09
CA LYS A 979 -26.09 22.16 -27.34
C LYS A 979 -26.64 21.20 -28.39
#